data_AF-A0A1V5VCJ7-F1
#
_entry.id   AF-A0A1V5VCJ7-F1
#
_cell.length_a   1.000
_cell.length_b   1.000
_cell.length_c   1.000
_cell.angle_alpha   90.00
_cell.angle_beta   90.00
_cell.angle_gamma   90.00
#
_symmetry.space_group_name_H-M   'P 1'
#
loop_
_entity.id
_entity.type
_entity.pdbx_description
1 polymer ?
#
loop_
_entity_poly.entity_id
_entity_poly.type
_entity_poly.pdbx_seq_one_letter_code
_entity_poly.pdbx_strand_id
1 'polypeptide(L)'
;MKRKFVFMVVLGWGYGLLSAQNFIQNPDFDKHFEPECRFDMTPGALKVSVFTEDSTWNKCLKLEVKAYHKQKDGAERIFGTVRIGGDKKNNGFAVKPNTVYSYSLELKGNATVGIGAVEWEGPDYWKDMKKLKLTGADTFKASDEWTTLNGSFQTGPKTTHAAIGVSFWGEARWKNLPPIGSFVLIDKVKVVEKADLFGGLKKKQGTGEQGIPLERVALQGGEALQRFADYKTGRRAEADTIAEFRAGENSIRLKIRCLEPMMDKLQASVKEDGANPWKDDCVEIFFAPVVKYRVLSQFVVAAGGGRWMGRGTGQSGKEFDRWSANVSREKDAWVVDAEIPYTLLGWEKRPEPGSEIRFNLARTRKAVPEVSSWSFAGSGFGFHDLSRFGVILLDSPEAWRAKTVGVLTRETTDPALLKKITSWTLTGDLSEDYRQAQLFRKEINISKLGDRNFVVTQTAPTLDPSIPFLPATIAAPPSKIVLRAAGNEFKALPLAVTNVMDRAEEYRIVVSSMSPRGGELGGLKTAGGEMFPSGKIKLFRGVRVKDGDEEKHGLRFDPLAPMDVTSTVVVLPNESTPVWVIFNTQGIKAGRYDGMIRVIPLGQRASMEKEATVYKGPMLDLPIEFEVLPFELDRKPPVSQFLFQRAFNKECFDMLMEYGSDSVLVNTWGFRVSFHKDGSIAGRDTQRAEEEILCLKEWAAGYGMEKNLKIGVAYGAYTTFRDVHSKKQFKSGTPEWTRAWSEYVKVLEDIRRKCGIPNENFFVEIWDEPHEKDMEELTLASRAAHETVPGLNFMVTLAAWDIPLPKLEQLIPFFSHWCLWSTKFFTEEKYAPLMKKLRTSRKNISFYTCETIMRQDLYKYYRSHPWTAAAYELDMSNMYQFVTYLSERRDWKMTAAGEMARMASGHPVSSIRQECLRIGGNDLKYMRKLAEVLKNAGTKDAKLRAEAEAFLKDIPAKVGIRMKHDPDQAEIAREQAIDYILKLIR
;
A
#
# COMPACT_ATOMS: atom_id res chain seq x y z
N MET A 1 16.39 3.90 -52.09
CA MET A 1 17.54 3.60 -51.21
C MET A 1 17.00 3.50 -49.78
N LYS A 2 16.70 2.28 -49.30
CA LYS A 2 15.92 2.00 -48.09
C LYS A 2 16.81 2.07 -46.84
N ARG A 3 16.67 3.10 -46.00
CA ARG A 3 17.29 3.16 -44.66
C ARG A 3 16.40 2.43 -43.65
N LYS A 4 16.86 1.27 -43.17
CA LYS A 4 16.31 0.58 -42.00
C LYS A 4 16.60 1.44 -40.76
N PHE A 5 15.56 2.02 -40.17
CA PHE A 5 15.63 2.56 -38.80
C PHE A 5 15.50 1.38 -37.83
N VAL A 6 16.57 1.14 -37.07
CA VAL A 6 16.60 0.17 -35.98
C VAL A 6 15.73 0.73 -34.84
N PHE A 7 14.58 0.11 -34.62
CA PHE A 7 13.80 0.26 -33.39
C PHE A 7 14.64 -0.30 -32.24
N MET A 8 15.34 0.58 -31.51
CA MET A 8 15.89 0.24 -30.21
C MET A 8 14.77 0.39 -29.18
N VAL A 9 13.83 -0.56 -29.18
CA VAL A 9 13.00 -0.80 -28.01
C VAL A 9 13.96 -1.28 -26.94
N VAL A 10 14.24 -0.45 -25.93
CA VAL A 10 14.80 -0.93 -24.67
C VAL A 10 13.71 -1.81 -24.06
N LEU A 11 13.67 -3.07 -24.51
CA LEU A 11 13.00 -4.16 -23.83
C LEU A 11 13.77 -4.36 -22.53
N GLY A 12 13.48 -3.53 -21.54
CA GLY A 12 13.65 -3.89 -20.14
C GLY A 12 12.78 -5.10 -19.91
N TRP A 13 13.36 -6.29 -20.10
CA TRP A 13 12.78 -7.52 -19.57
C TRP A 13 12.54 -7.25 -18.09
N GLY A 14 11.26 -7.18 -17.73
CA GLY A 14 10.82 -6.97 -16.37
C GLY A 14 11.31 -8.12 -15.52
N TYR A 15 12.42 -7.90 -14.82
CA TYR A 15 12.62 -8.55 -13.54
C TYR A 15 11.54 -8.00 -12.63
N GLY A 16 10.52 -8.81 -12.37
CA GLY A 16 9.76 -8.68 -11.13
C GLY A 16 10.73 -8.85 -9.99
N LEU A 17 11.32 -7.74 -9.53
CA LEU A 17 12.02 -7.68 -8.27
C LEU A 17 10.95 -7.83 -7.19
N LEU A 18 10.74 -9.07 -6.75
CA LEU A 18 9.91 -9.41 -5.60
C LEU A 18 10.39 -8.57 -4.40
N SER A 19 9.63 -7.54 -4.04
CA SER A 19 9.69 -6.96 -2.70
C SER A 19 9.45 -8.09 -1.69
N ALA A 20 10.19 -8.13 -0.58
CA ALA A 20 9.93 -9.09 0.49
C ALA A 20 8.48 -8.90 0.96
N GLN A 21 7.64 -9.92 0.78
CA GLN A 21 6.22 -9.87 1.07
C GLN A 21 6.00 -9.97 2.58
N ASN A 22 5.10 -9.15 3.15
CA ASN A 22 4.63 -9.35 4.51
C ASN A 22 3.97 -10.72 4.60
N PHE A 23 4.40 -11.54 5.56
CA PHE A 23 3.81 -12.83 5.80
C PHE A 23 2.34 -12.65 6.20
N ILE A 24 2.01 -11.73 7.10
CA ILE A 24 0.62 -11.54 7.57
C ILE A 24 -0.27 -10.94 6.45
N GLN A 25 -1.41 -11.57 6.12
CA GLN A 25 -2.25 -11.17 4.97
C GLN A 25 -3.32 -10.13 5.30
N ASN A 26 -3.85 -10.20 6.52
CA ASN A 26 -4.69 -9.21 7.18
C ASN A 26 -3.91 -8.59 8.34
N PRO A 27 -2.78 -7.89 8.05
CA PRO A 27 -1.94 -7.30 9.08
C PRO A 27 -2.70 -6.30 9.94
N ASP A 28 -3.77 -5.72 9.36
CA ASP A 28 -4.55 -4.62 9.91
C ASP A 28 -5.80 -5.10 10.67
N PHE A 29 -6.10 -6.42 10.63
CA PHE A 29 -7.34 -6.99 11.16
C PHE A 29 -8.63 -6.21 10.82
N ASP A 30 -8.65 -5.57 9.64
CA ASP A 30 -9.78 -4.79 9.12
C ASP A 30 -10.95 -5.68 8.63
N LYS A 31 -10.60 -6.96 8.43
CA LYS A 31 -11.46 -8.10 8.14
C LYS A 31 -11.40 -9.11 9.29
N HIS A 32 -12.23 -10.15 9.19
CA HIS A 32 -12.28 -11.23 10.18
C HIS A 32 -10.89 -11.84 10.46
N PHE A 33 -10.50 -11.97 11.73
CA PHE A 33 -9.13 -12.33 12.19
C PHE A 33 -8.89 -13.84 12.33
N GLU A 34 -9.94 -14.66 12.32
CA GLU A 34 -9.83 -16.13 12.44
C GLU A 34 -8.99 -16.82 11.35
N PRO A 35 -8.82 -16.26 10.13
CA PRO A 35 -7.77 -16.71 9.23
C PRO A 35 -6.40 -16.48 9.88
N GLU A 36 -5.98 -15.24 10.16
CA GLU A 36 -4.64 -14.91 10.68
C GLU A 36 -4.28 -15.40 12.09
N CYS A 37 -5.26 -15.62 12.97
CA CYS A 37 -5.04 -15.71 14.41
C CYS A 37 -5.54 -17.03 15.01
N ARG A 38 -4.71 -17.67 15.84
CA ARG A 38 -5.08 -18.84 16.64
C ARG A 38 -5.06 -18.52 18.12
N PHE A 39 -6.00 -19.11 18.84
CA PHE A 39 -6.19 -18.82 20.25
C PHE A 39 -5.97 -20.07 21.07
N ASP A 40 -5.14 -19.93 22.10
CA ASP A 40 -4.89 -20.94 23.10
C ASP A 40 -5.22 -20.33 24.45
N MET A 41 -6.46 -20.55 24.89
CA MET A 41 -7.04 -19.87 26.03
C MET A 41 -7.93 -20.82 26.82
N THR A 42 -8.02 -20.56 28.12
CA THR A 42 -8.99 -21.28 28.95
C THR A 42 -10.41 -20.93 28.49
N PRO A 43 -11.30 -21.91 28.26
CA PRO A 43 -12.65 -21.65 27.75
C PRO A 43 -13.39 -20.61 28.60
N GLY A 44 -13.94 -19.59 27.95
CA GLY A 44 -14.67 -18.50 28.61
C GLY A 44 -13.80 -17.49 29.36
N ALA A 45 -12.48 -17.67 29.44
CA ALA A 45 -11.59 -16.73 30.14
C ALA A 45 -11.30 -15.46 29.33
N LEU A 46 -11.17 -15.58 27.99
CA LEU A 46 -11.01 -14.45 27.08
C LEU A 46 -12.14 -14.40 26.04
N LYS A 47 -12.54 -13.18 25.67
CA LYS A 47 -13.37 -12.88 24.50
C LYS A 47 -12.48 -12.31 23.40
N VAL A 48 -12.66 -12.80 22.19
CA VAL A 48 -11.95 -12.34 20.99
C VAL A 48 -12.92 -11.67 20.03
N SER A 49 -12.55 -10.52 19.46
CA SER A 49 -13.39 -9.82 18.47
C SER A 49 -12.59 -8.91 17.56
N VAL A 50 -13.10 -8.58 16.36
CA VAL A 50 -12.67 -7.39 15.62
C VAL A 50 -13.27 -6.22 16.38
N PHE A 51 -12.42 -5.39 16.95
CA PHE A 51 -12.82 -4.17 17.64
C PHE A 51 -12.62 -2.99 16.71
N THR A 52 -13.62 -2.12 16.64
CA THR A 52 -13.47 -0.80 16.03
C THR A 52 -13.29 0.16 17.17
N GLU A 53 -12.14 0.83 17.22
CA GLU A 53 -11.89 1.82 18.25
C GLU A 53 -12.81 3.03 18.09
N ASP A 54 -13.29 3.51 19.23
CA ASP A 54 -14.04 4.76 19.29
C ASP A 54 -13.09 5.93 18.96
N SER A 55 -13.55 6.89 18.16
CA SER A 55 -12.82 8.10 17.70
C SER A 55 -11.75 7.91 16.62
N THR A 56 -11.05 6.77 16.57
CA THR A 56 -10.02 6.50 15.53
C THR A 56 -10.55 5.63 14.38
N TRP A 57 -11.68 4.93 14.60
CA TRP A 57 -12.33 3.99 13.68
C TRP A 57 -11.42 2.86 13.18
N ASN A 58 -10.26 2.71 13.81
CA ASN A 58 -9.31 1.68 13.48
C ASN A 58 -9.91 0.32 13.84
N LYS A 59 -9.99 -0.56 12.84
CA LYS A 59 -10.37 -1.95 13.06
C LYS A 59 -9.13 -2.72 13.46
N CYS A 60 -9.22 -3.47 14.53
CA CYS A 60 -8.10 -4.22 15.08
C CYS A 60 -8.60 -5.48 15.79
N LEU A 61 -7.69 -6.40 16.12
CA LEU A 61 -8.03 -7.59 16.90
C LEU A 61 -8.07 -7.24 18.40
N LYS A 62 -9.13 -7.61 19.12
CA LYS A 62 -9.25 -7.43 20.59
C LYS A 62 -9.30 -8.77 21.33
N LEU A 63 -8.54 -8.85 22.42
CA LEU A 63 -8.59 -9.89 23.44
C LEU A 63 -9.02 -9.29 24.79
N GLU A 64 -10.15 -9.71 25.35
CA GLU A 64 -10.74 -9.17 26.59
C GLU A 64 -10.94 -10.26 27.66
N VAL A 65 -10.51 -10.01 28.89
CA VAL A 65 -10.70 -10.89 30.06
C VAL A 65 -12.16 -10.92 30.49
N LYS A 66 -12.78 -12.11 30.50
CA LYS A 66 -14.18 -12.31 30.92
C LYS A 66 -14.32 -13.05 32.25
N ALA A 67 -13.41 -13.97 32.54
CA ALA A 67 -13.46 -14.78 33.75
C ALA A 67 -12.10 -15.35 34.11
N TYR A 68 -11.92 -15.70 35.39
CA TYR A 68 -10.83 -16.53 35.85
C TYR A 68 -11.28 -17.99 35.94
N HIS A 69 -10.34 -18.91 35.78
CA HIS A 69 -10.60 -20.33 35.96
C HIS A 69 -10.05 -20.80 37.30
N LYS A 70 -10.89 -21.45 38.11
CA LYS A 70 -10.48 -22.11 39.35
C LYS A 70 -9.91 -23.49 39.06
N GLN A 71 -8.64 -23.68 39.42
CA GLN A 71 -7.95 -24.96 39.32
C GLN A 71 -8.39 -25.91 40.45
N LYS A 72 -8.02 -27.20 40.35
CA LYS A 72 -8.34 -28.22 41.36
C LYS A 72 -7.77 -27.92 42.75
N ASP A 73 -6.73 -27.08 42.81
CA ASP A 73 -6.08 -26.58 44.03
C ASP A 73 -6.79 -25.34 44.63
N GLY A 74 -7.91 -24.89 44.04
CA GLY A 74 -8.67 -23.72 44.46
C GLY A 74 -8.11 -22.38 43.98
N ALA A 75 -6.95 -22.35 43.32
CA ALA A 75 -6.32 -21.12 42.84
C ALA A 75 -6.97 -20.63 41.54
N GLU A 76 -7.16 -19.31 41.45
CA GLU A 76 -7.66 -18.65 40.24
C GLU A 76 -6.48 -18.36 39.27
N ARG A 77 -6.66 -18.75 38.01
CA ARG A 77 -5.70 -18.55 36.93
C ARG A 77 -6.37 -17.99 35.67
N ILE A 78 -5.58 -17.24 34.89
CA ILE A 78 -5.90 -16.92 33.51
C ILE A 78 -4.72 -17.25 32.62
N PHE A 79 -5.02 -17.90 31.49
CA PHE A 79 -4.09 -18.10 30.41
C PHE A 79 -4.83 -17.91 29.09
N GLY A 80 -4.25 -17.13 28.20
CA GLY A 80 -4.78 -16.92 26.87
C GLY A 80 -3.78 -16.27 25.94
N THR A 81 -3.33 -17.02 24.95
CA THR A 81 -2.42 -16.57 23.90
C THR A 81 -3.17 -16.46 22.59
N VAL A 82 -3.01 -15.35 21.88
CA VAL A 82 -3.18 -15.33 20.42
C VAL A 82 -1.84 -15.55 19.74
N ARG A 83 -1.81 -16.47 18.78
CA ARG A 83 -0.72 -16.72 17.85
C ARG A 83 -1.09 -16.13 16.51
N ILE A 84 -0.23 -15.27 15.98
CA ILE A 84 -0.48 -14.43 14.83
C ILE A 84 0.39 -14.88 13.65
N GLY A 85 -0.25 -14.93 12.48
CA GLY A 85 0.32 -15.36 11.20
C GLY A 85 -0.02 -16.80 10.83
N GLY A 86 -1.04 -17.38 11.47
CA GLY A 86 -1.68 -18.63 11.01
C GLY A 86 -2.72 -18.38 9.92
N ASP A 87 -3.23 -19.41 9.24
CA ASP A 87 -4.45 -19.32 8.41
C ASP A 87 -5.55 -20.05 9.16
N LYS A 88 -6.74 -20.14 8.54
CA LYS A 88 -7.84 -21.04 8.91
C LYS A 88 -7.40 -22.46 9.32
N LYS A 89 -6.20 -22.89 8.93
CA LYS A 89 -5.72 -24.26 8.92
C LYS A 89 -4.58 -24.52 9.91
N ASN A 90 -3.68 -23.59 10.22
CA ASN A 90 -2.57 -23.85 11.13
C ASN A 90 -2.06 -22.66 11.97
N ASN A 91 -1.14 -22.95 12.92
CA ASN A 91 -0.89 -22.16 14.13
C ASN A 91 0.11 -21.00 14.01
N GLY A 92 0.69 -20.80 12.84
CA GLY A 92 1.58 -19.68 12.53
C GLY A 92 2.20 -19.83 11.17
N PHE A 93 3.07 -18.92 10.79
CA PHE A 93 3.57 -18.80 9.44
C PHE A 93 4.74 -19.71 9.15
N ALA A 94 4.79 -20.28 7.95
CA ALA A 94 5.94 -21.07 7.58
C ALA A 94 7.20 -20.19 7.42
N VAL A 95 8.35 -20.74 7.78
CA VAL A 95 9.63 -20.03 7.79
C VAL A 95 10.73 -20.96 7.28
N LYS A 96 11.83 -20.38 6.83
CA LYS A 96 13.03 -21.07 6.40
C LYS A 96 13.89 -21.40 7.62
N PRO A 97 14.62 -22.53 7.62
CA PRO A 97 15.61 -22.81 8.66
C PRO A 97 16.72 -21.75 8.72
N ASN A 98 17.30 -21.52 9.90
CA ASN A 98 18.45 -20.63 10.12
C ASN A 98 18.28 -19.20 9.55
N THR A 99 17.06 -18.71 9.45
CA THR A 99 16.73 -17.46 8.75
C THR A 99 16.27 -16.40 9.74
N VAL A 100 16.68 -15.15 9.49
CA VAL A 100 16.32 -14.01 10.32
C VAL A 100 15.06 -13.37 9.78
N TYR A 101 14.07 -13.22 10.66
CA TYR A 101 12.82 -12.54 10.38
C TYR A 101 12.72 -11.30 11.24
N SER A 102 12.32 -10.17 10.63
CA SER A 102 11.91 -9.00 11.40
C SER A 102 10.40 -9.04 11.60
N TYR A 103 9.96 -8.75 12.82
CA TYR A 103 8.55 -8.59 13.15
C TYR A 103 8.28 -7.17 13.67
N SER A 104 7.04 -6.75 13.50
CA SER A 104 6.44 -5.55 14.06
C SER A 104 4.97 -5.87 14.36
N LEU A 105 4.45 -5.43 15.49
CA LEU A 105 3.01 -5.47 15.78
C LEU A 105 2.64 -4.33 16.71
N GLU A 106 1.46 -3.75 16.54
CA GLU A 106 0.93 -2.71 17.40
C GLU A 106 0.01 -3.29 18.47
N LEU A 107 0.11 -2.78 19.70
CA LEU A 107 -0.66 -3.23 20.84
C LEU A 107 -1.19 -2.07 21.68
N LYS A 108 -2.49 -2.06 22.01
CA LYS A 108 -3.11 -1.07 22.89
C LYS A 108 -3.96 -1.75 23.95
N GLY A 109 -4.08 -1.23 25.16
CA GLY A 109 -5.10 -1.70 26.10
C GLY A 109 -4.64 -1.69 27.55
N ASN A 110 -5.58 -1.88 28.46
CA ASN A 110 -5.38 -1.78 29.90
C ASN A 110 -4.83 -3.06 30.56
N ALA A 111 -4.22 -3.96 29.79
CA ALA A 111 -3.63 -5.20 30.29
C ALA A 111 -2.18 -5.38 29.87
N THR A 112 -1.36 -5.92 30.78
CA THR A 112 0.00 -6.35 30.46
C THR A 112 -0.04 -7.74 29.83
N VAL A 113 0.58 -7.91 28.67
CA VAL A 113 0.63 -9.20 27.94
C VAL A 113 2.05 -9.56 27.52
N GLY A 114 2.38 -10.84 27.57
CA GLY A 114 3.65 -11.38 27.09
C GLY A 114 3.68 -11.46 25.56
N ILE A 115 4.87 -11.27 25.01
CA ILE A 115 5.18 -11.21 23.58
C ILE A 115 6.25 -12.24 23.32
N GLY A 116 5.92 -13.24 22.53
CA GLY A 116 6.83 -14.32 22.20
C GLY A 116 6.90 -14.53 20.71
N ALA A 117 7.96 -15.19 20.26
CA ALA A 117 7.85 -16.03 19.09
C ALA A 117 8.02 -17.47 19.52
N VAL A 118 7.35 -18.35 18.82
CA VAL A 118 7.50 -19.80 18.97
C VAL A 118 7.82 -20.37 17.62
N GLU A 119 8.72 -21.35 17.59
CA GLU A 119 9.03 -22.16 16.44
C GLU A 119 8.67 -23.61 16.68
N TRP A 120 8.41 -24.37 15.61
CA TRP A 120 8.26 -25.82 15.70
C TRP A 120 8.64 -26.50 14.38
N GLU A 121 8.82 -27.82 14.47
CA GLU A 121 9.14 -28.67 13.34
C GLU A 121 7.86 -29.32 12.79
N GLY A 122 7.60 -29.08 11.51
CA GLY A 122 6.48 -29.68 10.78
C GLY A 122 5.11 -29.11 11.19
N PRO A 123 4.05 -29.90 11.05
CA PRO A 123 2.65 -29.49 11.28
C PRO A 123 2.24 -29.01 12.63
N ASP A 124 2.82 -29.70 13.59
CA ASP A 124 2.07 -30.07 14.77
C ASP A 124 2.59 -29.14 15.80
N TYR A 125 1.86 -28.05 15.94
CA TYR A 125 2.21 -26.98 16.84
C TYR A 125 2.55 -27.48 18.25
N TRP A 126 1.99 -28.60 18.69
CA TRP A 126 2.25 -29.14 20.03
C TRP A 126 3.48 -30.05 20.11
N LYS A 127 4.05 -30.44 18.97
CA LYS A 127 5.22 -31.31 18.87
C LYS A 127 6.48 -30.47 18.60
N ASP A 128 7.47 -30.55 19.48
CA ASP A 128 8.77 -29.88 19.36
C ASP A 128 8.73 -28.34 19.34
N MET A 129 7.67 -27.73 19.90
CA MET A 129 7.55 -26.27 20.04
C MET A 129 8.61 -25.71 20.98
N LYS A 130 9.34 -24.72 20.49
CA LYS A 130 10.37 -24.00 21.22
C LYS A 130 10.08 -22.52 21.20
N LYS A 131 10.28 -21.86 22.33
CA LYS A 131 10.27 -20.39 22.38
C LYS A 131 11.51 -19.88 21.67
N LEU A 132 11.28 -18.98 20.73
CA LEU A 132 12.31 -18.22 20.06
C LEU A 132 12.73 -17.03 20.92
N LYS A 133 14.03 -16.73 20.92
CA LYS A 133 14.53 -15.50 21.51
C LYS A 133 14.25 -14.34 20.55
N LEU A 134 13.49 -13.36 21.03
CA LEU A 134 13.27 -12.11 20.32
C LEU A 134 14.43 -11.14 20.58
N THR A 135 14.84 -10.39 19.56
CA THR A 135 15.50 -9.10 19.72
C THR A 135 14.39 -8.05 19.82
N GLY A 136 14.50 -7.07 20.71
CA GLY A 136 13.35 -6.25 21.12
C GLY A 136 12.70 -6.81 22.38
N ALA A 137 11.67 -6.13 22.90
CA ALA A 137 11.13 -6.55 24.18
C ALA A 137 10.02 -7.61 24.05
N ASP A 138 9.87 -8.37 25.12
CA ASP A 138 9.09 -9.61 25.25
C ASP A 138 7.80 -9.44 26.08
N THR A 139 7.50 -8.23 26.54
CA THR A 139 6.28 -7.92 27.30
C THR A 139 5.69 -6.56 26.88
N PHE A 140 4.41 -6.47 26.58
CA PHE A 140 3.67 -5.22 26.48
C PHE A 140 3.11 -4.85 27.85
N LYS A 141 3.40 -3.66 28.36
CA LYS A 141 2.73 -3.11 29.54
C LYS A 141 1.46 -2.41 29.11
N ALA A 142 0.45 -2.45 29.97
CA ALA A 142 -0.82 -1.76 29.75
C ALA A 142 -0.59 -0.29 29.33
N SER A 143 -1.24 0.12 28.24
CA SER A 143 -1.14 1.46 27.66
C SER A 143 -2.48 1.86 27.04
N ASP A 144 -2.88 3.11 27.24
CA ASP A 144 -4.08 3.69 26.60
C ASP A 144 -3.79 4.21 25.19
N GLU A 145 -2.54 4.14 24.74
CA GLU A 145 -2.08 4.44 23.38
C GLU A 145 -1.81 3.10 22.65
N TRP A 146 -1.72 3.10 21.30
CA TRP A 146 -1.16 1.95 20.54
C TRP A 146 0.24 1.60 21.02
N THR A 147 0.93 0.52 20.59
CA THR A 147 2.31 0.10 20.99
C THR A 147 3.00 -0.89 20.04
N THR A 148 3.93 -0.40 19.22
CA THR A 148 4.58 -1.08 18.10
C THR A 148 5.80 -1.86 18.54
N LEU A 149 5.58 -3.09 18.94
CA LEU A 149 6.68 -3.94 19.31
C LEU A 149 7.38 -4.41 18.04
N ASN A 150 8.58 -3.90 17.81
CA ASN A 150 9.46 -4.35 16.76
C ASN A 150 10.57 -5.23 17.32
N GLY A 151 11.06 -6.09 16.45
CA GLY A 151 12.12 -7.00 16.81
C GLY A 151 12.49 -7.93 15.68
N SER A 152 13.37 -8.87 15.99
CA SER A 152 13.69 -9.96 15.08
C SER A 152 13.79 -11.27 15.86
N PHE A 153 13.63 -12.36 15.15
CA PHE A 153 13.97 -13.69 15.66
C PHE A 153 14.70 -14.46 14.58
N GLN A 154 15.56 -15.38 15.00
CA GLN A 154 16.26 -16.29 14.11
C GLN A 154 15.69 -17.69 14.34
N THR A 155 15.27 -18.32 13.26
CA THR A 155 14.75 -19.69 13.29
C THR A 155 15.88 -20.70 13.41
N GLY A 156 15.61 -21.82 14.07
CA GLY A 156 16.53 -22.95 14.19
C GLY A 156 16.75 -23.72 12.87
N PRO A 157 17.71 -24.66 12.86
CA PRO A 157 18.15 -25.37 11.65
C PRO A 157 17.14 -26.40 11.10
N LYS A 158 16.09 -26.72 11.87
CA LYS A 158 15.03 -27.66 11.46
C LYS A 158 13.65 -27.01 11.46
N THR A 159 13.59 -25.70 11.68
CA THR A 159 12.34 -24.97 11.86
C THR A 159 11.62 -24.82 10.53
N THR A 160 10.33 -25.16 10.52
CA THR A 160 9.47 -25.00 9.33
C THR A 160 8.37 -23.98 9.54
N HIS A 161 8.04 -23.66 10.81
CA HIS A 161 7.02 -22.67 11.15
C HIS A 161 7.44 -21.83 12.36
N ALA A 162 6.93 -20.60 12.39
CA ALA A 162 6.99 -19.72 13.54
C ALA A 162 5.66 -18.99 13.73
N ALA A 163 5.39 -18.52 14.94
CA ALA A 163 4.26 -17.63 15.21
C ALA A 163 4.70 -16.51 16.13
N ILE A 164 4.12 -15.33 15.97
CA ILE A 164 4.20 -14.28 16.99
C ILE A 164 3.05 -14.47 17.97
N GLY A 165 3.36 -14.56 19.26
CA GLY A 165 2.39 -14.75 20.33
C GLY A 165 2.16 -13.48 21.13
N VAL A 166 0.90 -13.15 21.43
CA VAL A 166 0.49 -12.11 22.39
C VAL A 166 -0.36 -12.79 23.47
N SER A 167 0.06 -12.69 24.74
CA SER A 167 -0.34 -13.67 25.77
C SER A 167 -0.74 -13.05 27.10
N PHE A 168 -1.94 -13.33 27.57
CA PHE A 168 -2.35 -13.16 28.97
C PHE A 168 -1.88 -14.35 29.80
N TRP A 169 -1.24 -14.05 30.93
CA TRP A 169 -0.92 -15.04 31.96
C TRP A 169 -1.01 -14.40 33.35
N GLY A 170 -1.70 -15.05 34.26
CA GLY A 170 -1.80 -14.61 35.65
C GLY A 170 -2.31 -15.70 36.58
N GLU A 171 -1.93 -15.62 37.84
CA GLU A 171 -2.34 -16.55 38.89
C GLU A 171 -2.43 -15.83 40.25
N ALA A 172 -3.50 -16.11 41.01
CA ALA A 172 -3.79 -15.44 42.28
C ALA A 172 -2.60 -15.45 43.26
N ARG A 173 -1.83 -16.54 43.32
CA ARG A 173 -0.69 -16.68 44.24
C ARG A 173 0.43 -15.68 43.97
N TRP A 174 0.59 -15.23 42.72
CA TRP A 174 1.61 -14.27 42.30
C TRP A 174 1.10 -12.83 42.26
N LYS A 175 -0.17 -12.61 42.64
CA LYS A 175 -0.84 -11.30 42.66
C LYS A 175 -0.76 -10.56 41.31
N ASN A 176 -0.78 -11.31 40.20
CA ASN A 176 -0.65 -10.76 38.84
C ASN A 176 -1.87 -11.09 37.95
N LEU A 177 -3.03 -11.37 38.55
CA LEU A 177 -4.27 -11.56 37.80
C LEU A 177 -4.74 -10.21 37.20
N PRO A 178 -4.92 -10.11 35.87
CA PRO A 178 -5.51 -8.94 35.25
C PRO A 178 -7.01 -8.85 35.63
N PRO A 179 -7.55 -7.68 35.97
CA PRO A 179 -8.97 -7.51 36.28
C PRO A 179 -9.91 -8.05 35.17
N ILE A 180 -11.10 -8.52 35.57
CA ILE A 180 -12.15 -8.84 34.61
C ILE A 180 -12.56 -7.56 33.86
N GLY A 181 -12.65 -7.65 32.53
CA GLY A 181 -12.86 -6.52 31.63
C GLY A 181 -11.57 -5.92 31.07
N SER A 182 -10.40 -6.30 31.58
CA SER A 182 -9.12 -5.87 31.00
C SER A 182 -8.93 -6.45 29.60
N PHE A 183 -8.26 -5.74 28.69
CA PHE A 183 -8.09 -6.14 27.30
C PHE A 183 -6.77 -5.67 26.69
N VAL A 184 -6.40 -6.29 25.55
CA VAL A 184 -5.40 -5.80 24.61
C VAL A 184 -5.96 -5.83 23.19
N LEU A 185 -5.66 -4.82 22.40
CA LEU A 185 -5.91 -4.65 20.99
C LEU A 185 -4.61 -4.92 20.23
N ILE A 186 -4.70 -5.45 19.02
CA ILE A 186 -3.56 -5.88 18.22
C ILE A 186 -3.80 -5.44 16.78
N ASP A 187 -2.82 -4.78 16.17
CA ASP A 187 -2.92 -4.22 14.82
C ASP A 187 -1.58 -4.16 14.08
N LYS A 188 -1.61 -3.89 12.76
CA LYS A 188 -0.48 -3.70 11.83
C LYS A 188 0.65 -4.69 11.99
N VAL A 189 0.31 -5.96 12.07
CA VAL A 189 1.27 -7.04 12.27
C VAL A 189 2.05 -7.26 10.98
N LYS A 190 3.35 -7.00 11.04
CA LYS A 190 4.27 -7.25 9.95
C LYS A 190 5.28 -8.29 10.38
N VAL A 191 5.45 -9.32 9.56
CA VAL A 191 6.58 -10.22 9.65
C VAL A 191 7.15 -10.34 8.25
N VAL A 192 8.44 -10.06 8.08
CA VAL A 192 9.11 -10.19 6.79
C VAL A 192 10.40 -10.95 6.96
N GLU A 193 10.72 -11.78 5.98
CA GLU A 193 12.05 -12.35 5.86
C GLU A 193 13.02 -11.20 5.66
N LYS A 194 14.01 -11.08 6.55
CA LYS A 194 15.04 -10.08 6.35
C LYS A 194 15.85 -10.56 5.17
N ALA A 195 15.68 -9.91 4.01
CA ALA A 195 16.48 -10.20 2.84
C ALA A 195 17.96 -10.11 3.25
N ASP A 196 18.63 -11.25 3.23
CA ASP A 196 20.08 -11.32 3.38
C ASP A 196 20.74 -10.84 2.08
N LEU A 197 20.41 -9.61 1.68
CA LEU A 197 21.02 -8.91 0.55
C LEU A 197 22.49 -8.61 0.82
N PHE A 198 22.90 -8.61 2.09
CA PHE A 198 24.24 -8.23 2.51
C PHE A 198 25.05 -9.29 3.26
N GLY A 199 24.54 -10.45 3.66
CA GLY A 199 25.36 -11.58 4.13
C GLY A 199 26.51 -11.24 5.07
N GLY A 200 26.38 -10.25 5.96
CA GLY A 200 27.52 -9.75 6.73
C GLY A 200 28.73 -9.34 5.87
N LEU A 201 28.51 -8.60 4.78
CA LEU A 201 29.44 -8.41 3.66
C LEU A 201 30.82 -7.82 4.02
N LYS A 202 31.08 -7.41 5.26
CA LYS A 202 32.45 -7.22 5.79
C LYS A 202 32.57 -7.55 7.29
N LYS A 203 32.48 -8.84 7.68
CA LYS A 203 33.19 -9.53 8.82
C LYS A 203 32.42 -10.82 9.16
N LYS A 204 33.00 -12.00 9.41
CA LYS A 204 34.36 -12.49 9.70
C LYS A 204 34.44 -13.91 9.13
N GLN A 205 35.63 -14.37 8.73
CA GLN A 205 35.92 -15.81 8.71
C GLN A 205 35.50 -16.42 10.06
N GLY A 206 34.58 -17.39 10.00
CA GLY A 206 34.08 -18.13 11.17
C GLY A 206 32.74 -17.62 11.71
N THR A 207 31.64 -18.10 11.12
CA THR A 207 30.66 -19.03 11.73
C THR A 207 29.38 -19.08 10.87
N GLY A 208 29.13 -20.23 10.23
CA GLY A 208 27.82 -20.66 9.68
C GLY A 208 27.31 -19.96 8.41
N GLU A 209 27.45 -20.61 7.25
CA GLU A 209 26.79 -20.22 6.00
C GLU A 209 25.25 -20.18 6.16
N GLN A 210 24.62 -19.04 5.92
CA GLN A 210 23.16 -18.96 5.70
C GLN A 210 22.86 -19.33 4.24
N GLY A 211 22.37 -20.55 4.00
CA GLY A 211 22.07 -21.10 2.67
C GLY A 211 20.65 -20.78 2.15
N ILE A 212 20.50 -20.71 0.82
CA ILE A 212 19.19 -20.59 0.13
C ILE A 212 18.43 -21.93 0.28
N PRO A 213 17.12 -21.95 0.62
CA PRO A 213 16.36 -23.19 0.76
C PRO A 213 16.08 -23.88 -0.59
N LEU A 214 15.83 -25.19 -0.55
CA LEU A 214 15.43 -26.01 -1.71
C LEU A 214 13.95 -25.80 -2.04
N GLU A 215 13.63 -25.52 -3.31
CA GLU A 215 12.25 -25.40 -3.81
C GLU A 215 11.76 -26.74 -4.42
N ARG A 216 10.44 -27.02 -4.39
CA ARG A 216 9.88 -28.19 -5.10
C ARG A 216 9.83 -27.90 -6.59
N VAL A 217 10.50 -28.73 -7.40
CA VAL A 217 10.54 -28.58 -8.86
C VAL A 217 10.00 -29.85 -9.53
N ALA A 218 9.14 -29.70 -10.54
CA ALA A 218 8.63 -30.82 -11.34
C ALA A 218 8.75 -30.57 -12.85
N LEU A 219 8.76 -31.68 -13.60
CA LEU A 219 9.00 -31.72 -15.04
C LEU A 219 7.90 -32.50 -15.75
N GLN A 220 7.50 -32.05 -16.94
CA GLN A 220 6.60 -32.82 -17.81
C GLN A 220 7.18 -34.20 -18.13
N GLY A 221 6.37 -35.25 -17.96
CA GLY A 221 6.79 -36.63 -18.23
C GLY A 221 7.83 -37.17 -17.24
N GLY A 222 8.17 -36.41 -16.20
CA GLY A 222 8.91 -36.88 -15.04
C GLY A 222 8.01 -37.60 -14.04
N GLU A 223 8.47 -37.75 -12.80
CA GLU A 223 7.63 -38.29 -11.73
C GLU A 223 6.34 -37.46 -11.60
N ALA A 224 5.21 -38.15 -11.39
CA ALA A 224 3.97 -37.47 -11.07
C ALA A 224 4.16 -36.52 -9.88
N LEU A 225 3.36 -35.46 -9.82
CA LEU A 225 3.20 -34.65 -8.63
C LEU A 225 2.55 -35.53 -7.56
N GLN A 226 3.28 -35.82 -6.50
CA GLN A 226 2.87 -36.69 -5.40
C GLN A 226 3.34 -36.08 -4.08
N ARG A 227 3.06 -36.77 -2.97
CA ARG A 227 3.44 -36.32 -1.62
C ARG A 227 2.81 -34.96 -1.33
N PHE A 228 1.52 -34.85 -1.66
CA PHE A 228 0.73 -33.69 -1.29
C PHE A 228 0.73 -33.59 0.23
N ALA A 229 0.94 -32.39 0.71
CA ALA A 229 0.98 -32.12 2.12
C ALA A 229 -0.35 -31.50 2.53
N ASP A 230 -0.99 -32.01 3.57
CA ASP A 230 -2.16 -31.36 4.12
C ASP A 230 -1.79 -29.93 4.52
N TYR A 231 -2.58 -28.97 4.08
CA TYR A 231 -2.31 -27.54 4.21
C TYR A 231 -2.35 -27.08 5.67
N LYS A 232 -3.04 -27.80 6.59
CA LYS A 232 -3.01 -27.56 8.06
C LYS A 232 -1.74 -28.04 8.73
N THR A 233 -0.97 -28.88 8.06
CA THR A 233 0.02 -29.68 8.75
C THR A 233 1.35 -29.68 8.01
N GLY A 234 1.38 -29.68 6.69
CA GLY A 234 2.60 -30.04 5.98
C GLY A 234 2.98 -31.52 6.16
N ARG A 235 2.15 -32.32 6.89
CA ARG A 235 2.22 -33.79 6.90
C ARG A 235 1.67 -34.28 5.57
N ARG A 236 2.08 -35.48 5.15
CA ARG A 236 1.50 -36.13 3.98
C ARG A 236 -0.03 -36.24 4.13
N ALA A 237 -0.75 -35.92 3.06
CA ALA A 237 -2.21 -36.06 3.01
C ALA A 237 -2.63 -37.51 3.27
N GLU A 238 -3.71 -37.70 4.03
CA GLU A 238 -4.29 -39.01 4.35
C GLU A 238 -4.86 -39.68 3.10
N ALA A 239 -5.45 -38.90 2.20
CA ALA A 239 -5.82 -39.35 0.88
C ALA A 239 -5.00 -38.60 -0.17
N ASP A 240 -4.04 -39.31 -0.75
CA ASP A 240 -3.07 -38.69 -1.66
C ASP A 240 -3.73 -38.17 -2.93
N THR A 241 -3.06 -37.20 -3.54
CA THR A 241 -3.38 -36.70 -4.88
C THR A 241 -2.19 -36.98 -5.76
N ILE A 242 -2.45 -37.63 -6.88
CA ILE A 242 -1.44 -37.91 -7.89
C ILE A 242 -1.82 -37.06 -9.09
N ALA A 243 -0.96 -36.14 -9.48
CA ALA A 243 -1.20 -35.31 -10.64
C ALA A 243 -0.07 -35.42 -11.64
N GLU A 244 -0.41 -35.52 -12.92
CA GLU A 244 0.55 -35.41 -14.01
C GLU A 244 0.21 -34.18 -14.83
N PHE A 245 1.23 -33.52 -15.37
CA PHE A 245 1.02 -32.40 -16.27
C PHE A 245 1.81 -32.60 -17.56
N ARG A 246 1.24 -32.06 -18.65
CA ARG A 246 1.87 -32.02 -19.97
C ARG A 246 1.70 -30.62 -20.55
N ALA A 247 2.82 -29.94 -20.78
CA ALA A 247 2.89 -28.73 -21.57
C ALA A 247 2.78 -29.10 -23.07
N GLY A 248 1.58 -28.90 -23.62
CA GLY A 248 1.29 -29.08 -25.03
C GLY A 248 1.65 -27.84 -25.85
N GLU A 249 1.25 -27.85 -27.12
CA GLU A 249 1.50 -26.73 -28.03
C GLU A 249 0.76 -25.45 -27.63
N ASN A 250 -0.51 -25.57 -27.21
CA ASN A 250 -1.38 -24.41 -26.92
C ASN A 250 -1.82 -24.30 -25.45
N SER A 251 -1.63 -25.36 -24.67
CA SER A 251 -2.22 -25.52 -23.34
C SER A 251 -1.32 -26.35 -22.42
N ILE A 252 -1.55 -26.20 -21.11
CA ILE A 252 -1.09 -27.14 -20.09
C ILE A 252 -2.26 -28.07 -19.80
N ARG A 253 -2.03 -29.37 -19.96
CA ARG A 253 -2.98 -30.42 -19.58
C ARG A 253 -2.59 -30.99 -18.23
N LEU A 254 -3.56 -31.18 -17.36
CA LEU A 254 -3.38 -31.83 -16.06
C LEU A 254 -4.33 -33.00 -15.95
N LYS A 255 -3.81 -34.14 -15.51
CA LYS A 255 -4.60 -35.28 -15.06
C LYS A 255 -4.41 -35.43 -13.57
N ILE A 256 -5.47 -35.20 -12.79
CA ILE A 256 -5.42 -35.14 -11.33
C ILE A 256 -6.27 -36.28 -10.79
N ARG A 257 -5.61 -37.33 -10.31
CA ARG A 257 -6.25 -38.47 -9.64
C ARG A 257 -6.32 -38.18 -8.15
N CYS A 258 -7.53 -37.95 -7.66
CA CYS A 258 -7.84 -37.72 -6.26
C CYS A 258 -8.25 -39.05 -5.62
N LEU A 259 -7.29 -39.77 -5.02
CA LEU A 259 -7.59 -41.02 -4.30
C LEU A 259 -8.53 -40.71 -3.14
N GLU A 260 -9.60 -41.46 -2.98
CA GLU A 260 -10.63 -41.19 -1.98
C GLU A 260 -11.08 -42.51 -1.32
N PRO A 261 -10.62 -42.80 -0.10
CA PRO A 261 -11.03 -44.01 0.62
C PRO A 261 -12.53 -44.08 0.91
N MET A 262 -13.22 -42.93 0.92
CA MET A 262 -14.66 -42.82 1.23
C MET A 262 -15.45 -42.35 0.01
N MET A 263 -15.25 -43.00 -1.14
CA MET A 263 -15.93 -42.65 -2.40
C MET A 263 -17.47 -42.64 -2.29
N ASP A 264 -18.03 -43.46 -1.40
CA ASP A 264 -19.46 -43.49 -1.08
C ASP A 264 -19.98 -42.20 -0.44
N LYS A 265 -19.08 -41.40 0.14
CA LYS A 265 -19.38 -40.11 0.79
C LYS A 265 -18.85 -38.90 0.02
N LEU A 266 -18.39 -39.08 -1.22
CA LEU A 266 -17.89 -37.99 -2.07
C LEU A 266 -18.96 -36.91 -2.26
N GLN A 267 -18.66 -35.66 -1.87
CA GLN A 267 -19.58 -34.55 -2.03
C GLN A 267 -19.40 -33.91 -3.42
N ALA A 268 -20.40 -34.12 -4.27
CA ALA A 268 -20.37 -33.77 -5.69
C ALA A 268 -21.72 -33.15 -6.14
N SER A 269 -22.18 -32.15 -5.41
CA SER A 269 -23.45 -31.45 -5.61
C SER A 269 -23.37 -30.26 -6.58
N VAL A 270 -22.20 -29.69 -6.80
CA VAL A 270 -21.95 -28.50 -7.63
C VAL A 270 -21.68 -28.93 -9.07
N LYS A 271 -22.64 -28.68 -9.95
CA LYS A 271 -22.58 -29.06 -11.37
C LYS A 271 -22.42 -27.87 -12.33
N GLU A 272 -22.88 -26.68 -11.95
CA GLU A 272 -22.81 -25.50 -12.82
C GLU A 272 -21.50 -24.71 -12.67
N ASP A 273 -21.07 -24.07 -13.75
CA ASP A 273 -19.96 -23.12 -13.74
C ASP A 273 -20.33 -21.81 -13.06
N GLY A 274 -19.36 -21.20 -12.37
CA GLY A 274 -19.54 -19.95 -11.63
C GLY A 274 -20.30 -20.10 -10.31
N ALA A 275 -20.86 -21.28 -10.03
CA ALA A 275 -21.31 -21.66 -8.69
C ALA A 275 -20.12 -21.72 -7.71
N ASN A 276 -20.40 -21.84 -6.41
CA ASN A 276 -19.36 -21.93 -5.38
C ASN A 276 -18.80 -23.37 -5.30
N PRO A 277 -17.63 -23.68 -5.91
CA PRO A 277 -17.11 -25.05 -5.97
C PRO A 277 -16.62 -25.56 -4.61
N TRP A 278 -16.28 -24.66 -3.69
CA TRP A 278 -15.80 -25.01 -2.35
C TRP A 278 -16.89 -25.58 -1.45
N LYS A 279 -18.15 -25.68 -1.92
CA LYS A 279 -19.19 -26.48 -1.25
C LYS A 279 -18.98 -27.98 -1.40
N ASP A 280 -18.27 -28.42 -2.44
CA ASP A 280 -17.98 -29.82 -2.77
C ASP A 280 -16.54 -30.22 -2.44
N ASP A 281 -16.23 -31.51 -2.58
CA ASP A 281 -14.86 -31.94 -2.84
C ASP A 281 -14.36 -31.24 -4.12
N CYS A 282 -13.19 -30.61 -4.09
CA CYS A 282 -12.70 -29.85 -5.24
C CYS A 282 -11.18 -29.85 -5.34
N VAL A 283 -10.66 -29.54 -6.53
CA VAL A 283 -9.24 -29.23 -6.77
C VAL A 283 -9.09 -27.79 -7.20
N GLU A 284 -8.03 -27.14 -6.74
CA GLU A 284 -7.67 -25.76 -7.07
C GLU A 284 -6.27 -25.73 -7.70
N ILE A 285 -6.17 -25.21 -8.92
CA ILE A 285 -4.97 -25.18 -9.75
C ILE A 285 -4.49 -23.72 -9.81
N PHE A 286 -3.27 -23.45 -9.34
CA PHE A 286 -2.70 -22.12 -9.23
C PHE A 286 -1.45 -21.97 -10.09
N PHE A 287 -1.36 -20.82 -10.76
CA PHE A 287 -0.18 -20.39 -11.48
C PHE A 287 0.19 -18.96 -11.06
N ALA A 288 1.47 -18.73 -10.81
CA ALA A 288 2.00 -17.39 -10.60
C ALA A 288 1.78 -16.50 -11.83
N PRO A 289 1.68 -15.17 -11.65
CA PRO A 289 1.42 -14.28 -12.77
C PRO A 289 2.63 -14.21 -13.69
N VAL A 290 2.40 -14.41 -14.99
CA VAL A 290 3.40 -14.21 -16.06
C VAL A 290 3.27 -12.84 -16.74
N VAL A 291 2.27 -12.07 -16.30
CA VAL A 291 1.95 -10.72 -16.75
C VAL A 291 1.57 -9.88 -15.54
N LYS A 292 2.02 -8.62 -15.53
CA LYS A 292 1.87 -7.71 -14.38
C LYS A 292 0.42 -7.48 -13.94
N TYR A 293 -0.56 -7.66 -14.84
CA TYR A 293 -1.96 -7.37 -14.54
C TYR A 293 -2.73 -8.47 -13.77
N ARG A 294 -2.04 -9.48 -13.23
CA ARG A 294 -2.65 -10.58 -12.48
C ARG A 294 -1.95 -10.73 -11.14
N VAL A 295 -2.72 -11.02 -10.09
CA VAL A 295 -2.15 -11.44 -8.80
C VAL A 295 -1.72 -12.91 -8.91
N LEU A 296 -2.57 -13.74 -9.54
CA LEU A 296 -2.29 -15.14 -9.91
C LEU A 296 -3.32 -15.60 -10.95
N SER A 297 -3.20 -16.82 -11.47
CA SER A 297 -4.28 -17.49 -12.20
C SER A 297 -4.74 -18.71 -11.41
N GLN A 298 -6.02 -18.75 -11.03
CA GLN A 298 -6.64 -19.82 -10.24
C GLN A 298 -7.78 -20.47 -11.05
N PHE A 299 -7.81 -21.79 -11.06
CA PHE A 299 -8.86 -22.60 -11.67
C PHE A 299 -9.32 -23.63 -10.65
N VAL A 300 -10.62 -23.77 -10.44
CA VAL A 300 -11.17 -24.70 -9.44
C VAL A 300 -12.18 -25.60 -10.13
N VAL A 301 -12.11 -26.90 -9.81
CA VAL A 301 -13.00 -27.93 -10.36
C VAL A 301 -13.61 -28.70 -9.19
N ALA A 302 -14.92 -28.63 -9.03
CA ALA A 302 -15.67 -29.44 -8.07
C ALA A 302 -15.82 -30.89 -8.57
N ALA A 303 -15.93 -31.86 -7.65
CA ALA A 303 -16.16 -33.26 -7.95
C ALA A 303 -17.51 -33.52 -8.64
N GLY A 304 -18.46 -32.58 -8.54
CA GLY A 304 -19.72 -32.57 -9.31
C GLY A 304 -19.57 -32.09 -10.76
N GLY A 305 -18.41 -31.54 -11.14
CA GLY A 305 -18.10 -31.04 -12.49
C GLY A 305 -18.17 -29.52 -12.64
N GLY A 306 -18.77 -28.79 -11.67
CA GLY A 306 -18.84 -27.32 -11.74
C GLY A 306 -17.47 -26.66 -11.60
N ARG A 307 -17.25 -25.59 -12.37
CA ARG A 307 -15.94 -24.90 -12.45
C ARG A 307 -15.99 -23.47 -11.92
N TRP A 308 -14.85 -22.99 -11.42
CA TRP A 308 -14.61 -21.60 -11.09
C TRP A 308 -13.23 -21.17 -11.60
N MET A 309 -13.05 -19.90 -11.94
CA MET A 309 -11.73 -19.36 -12.25
C MET A 309 -11.60 -17.92 -11.75
N GLY A 310 -10.37 -17.46 -11.50
CA GLY A 310 -10.12 -16.10 -11.04
C GLY A 310 -8.68 -15.67 -11.22
N ARG A 311 -8.45 -14.36 -11.07
CA ARG A 311 -7.13 -13.72 -11.25
C ARG A 311 -6.48 -13.25 -9.94
N GLY A 312 -6.92 -13.83 -8.81
CA GLY A 312 -6.44 -13.51 -7.46
C GLY A 312 -7.03 -12.24 -6.83
N THR A 313 -8.11 -11.67 -7.41
CA THR A 313 -8.79 -10.45 -6.91
C THR A 313 -10.07 -10.73 -6.12
N GLY A 314 -10.37 -12.01 -5.83
CA GLY A 314 -11.62 -12.43 -5.19
C GLY A 314 -12.86 -12.38 -6.09
N GLN A 315 -12.74 -11.91 -7.32
CA GLN A 315 -13.82 -11.92 -8.33
C GLN A 315 -13.72 -13.15 -9.24
N SER A 316 -14.86 -13.79 -9.51
CA SER A 316 -14.97 -14.88 -10.48
C SER A 316 -14.80 -14.37 -11.91
N GLY A 317 -13.99 -15.06 -12.71
CA GLY A 317 -13.96 -14.92 -14.16
C GLY A 317 -15.21 -15.51 -14.81
N LYS A 318 -15.47 -15.12 -16.07
CA LYS A 318 -16.61 -15.61 -16.87
C LYS A 318 -16.19 -16.46 -18.08
N GLU A 319 -14.90 -16.76 -18.21
CA GLU A 319 -14.28 -17.33 -19.41
C GLU A 319 -14.27 -18.87 -19.42
N PHE A 320 -15.36 -19.51 -18.98
CA PHE A 320 -15.44 -20.96 -18.78
C PHE A 320 -15.34 -21.79 -20.06
N ASP A 321 -15.74 -21.23 -21.21
CA ASP A 321 -15.63 -21.90 -22.52
C ASP A 321 -14.19 -21.95 -23.06
N ARG A 322 -13.27 -21.21 -22.43
CA ARG A 322 -11.87 -21.11 -22.89
C ARG A 322 -10.96 -22.18 -22.29
N TRP A 323 -11.44 -23.01 -21.37
CA TRP A 323 -10.69 -24.13 -20.79
C TRP A 323 -11.66 -25.28 -20.51
N SER A 324 -11.16 -26.49 -20.38
CA SER A 324 -11.99 -27.65 -20.09
C SER A 324 -11.51 -28.34 -18.82
N ALA A 325 -12.45 -28.95 -18.10
CA ALA A 325 -12.17 -29.86 -17.01
C ALA A 325 -13.28 -30.91 -16.95
N ASN A 326 -12.93 -32.17 -17.24
CA ASN A 326 -13.84 -33.29 -17.17
C ASN A 326 -13.61 -34.06 -15.88
N VAL A 327 -14.69 -34.41 -15.19
CA VAL A 327 -14.62 -35.19 -13.95
C VAL A 327 -15.16 -36.60 -14.21
N SER A 328 -14.37 -37.61 -13.86
CA SER A 328 -14.79 -39.01 -13.88
C SER A 328 -14.61 -39.65 -12.50
N ARG A 329 -15.32 -40.75 -12.26
CA ARG A 329 -15.25 -41.50 -11.00
C ARG A 329 -14.74 -42.90 -11.28
N GLU A 330 -13.88 -43.36 -10.41
CA GLU A 330 -13.36 -44.71 -10.35
C GLU A 330 -13.77 -45.36 -9.02
N LYS A 331 -13.34 -46.60 -8.80
CA LYS A 331 -13.69 -47.35 -7.58
C LYS A 331 -13.12 -46.69 -6.31
N ASP A 332 -11.91 -46.16 -6.40
CA ASP A 332 -11.12 -45.64 -5.27
C ASP A 332 -10.69 -44.19 -5.44
N ALA A 333 -11.17 -43.50 -6.48
CA ALA A 333 -10.75 -42.15 -6.83
C ALA A 333 -11.80 -41.41 -7.64
N TRP A 334 -11.66 -40.09 -7.68
CA TRP A 334 -12.24 -39.26 -8.73
C TRP A 334 -11.12 -38.54 -9.47
N VAL A 335 -11.29 -38.37 -10.78
CA VAL A 335 -10.25 -37.89 -11.68
C VAL A 335 -10.71 -36.61 -12.36
N VAL A 336 -9.83 -35.62 -12.39
CA VAL A 336 -10.01 -34.39 -13.16
C VAL A 336 -9.03 -34.39 -14.32
N ASP A 337 -9.56 -34.36 -15.54
CA ASP A 337 -8.80 -34.12 -16.76
C ASP A 337 -9.03 -32.66 -17.20
N ALA A 338 -8.06 -31.78 -16.92
CA ALA A 338 -8.14 -30.35 -17.18
C ALA A 338 -7.19 -29.92 -18.31
N GLU A 339 -7.64 -28.99 -19.16
CA GLU A 339 -6.83 -28.36 -20.20
C GLU A 339 -6.95 -26.84 -20.11
N ILE A 340 -5.82 -26.18 -19.81
CA ILE A 340 -5.75 -24.74 -19.54
C ILE A 340 -4.85 -24.08 -20.60
N PRO A 341 -5.39 -23.24 -21.50
CA PRO A 341 -4.58 -22.55 -22.51
C PRO A 341 -3.59 -21.55 -21.90
N TYR A 342 -2.41 -21.41 -22.52
CA TYR A 342 -1.40 -20.42 -22.10
C TYR A 342 -1.94 -18.97 -22.12
N THR A 343 -2.89 -18.68 -23.01
CA THR A 343 -3.55 -17.38 -23.09
C THR A 343 -4.43 -17.05 -21.88
N LEU A 344 -4.95 -18.06 -21.18
CA LEU A 344 -5.63 -17.85 -19.91
C LEU A 344 -4.67 -17.66 -18.75
N LEU A 345 -3.43 -18.14 -18.86
CA LEU A 345 -2.37 -17.91 -17.86
C LEU A 345 -1.72 -16.54 -18.02
N GLY A 346 -1.78 -15.95 -19.22
CA GLY A 346 -1.33 -14.59 -19.51
C GLY A 346 -0.32 -14.48 -20.65
N TRP A 347 0.12 -15.60 -21.24
CA TRP A 347 1.00 -15.56 -22.41
C TRP A 347 0.21 -15.35 -23.70
N GLU A 348 0.78 -14.63 -24.66
CA GLU A 348 0.14 -14.43 -25.97
C GLU A 348 0.20 -15.70 -26.86
N LYS A 349 1.23 -16.53 -26.67
CA LYS A 349 1.51 -17.77 -27.41
C LYS A 349 2.24 -18.78 -26.51
N ARG A 350 2.58 -19.95 -27.05
CA ARG A 350 3.38 -20.96 -26.33
C ARG A 350 4.65 -20.33 -25.72
N PRO A 351 4.98 -20.60 -24.45
CA PRO A 351 6.24 -20.17 -23.84
C PRO A 351 7.46 -20.73 -24.58
N GLU A 352 8.57 -19.97 -24.56
CA GLU A 352 9.83 -20.43 -25.17
C GLU A 352 10.37 -21.70 -24.49
N PRO A 353 11.14 -22.56 -25.19
CA PRO A 353 11.79 -23.70 -24.58
C PRO A 353 12.58 -23.35 -23.32
N GLY A 354 12.52 -24.21 -22.31
CA GLY A 354 13.14 -24.00 -21.00
C GLY A 354 12.41 -23.00 -20.09
N SER A 355 11.19 -22.57 -20.44
CA SER A 355 10.39 -21.73 -19.55
C SER A 355 9.94 -22.48 -18.30
N GLU A 356 9.91 -21.75 -17.19
CA GLU A 356 9.38 -22.21 -15.91
C GLU A 356 8.16 -21.35 -15.51
N ILE A 357 7.30 -21.90 -14.68
CA ILE A 357 6.25 -21.13 -14.00
C ILE A 357 6.07 -21.64 -12.58
N ARG A 358 5.92 -20.71 -11.65
CA ARG A 358 5.56 -21.04 -10.27
C ARG A 358 4.13 -21.58 -10.23
N PHE A 359 3.94 -22.73 -9.59
CA PHE A 359 2.73 -23.53 -9.65
C PHE A 359 2.37 -24.10 -8.28
N ASN A 360 1.06 -24.22 -8.02
CA ASN A 360 0.56 -25.02 -6.92
C ASN A 360 -0.72 -25.75 -7.34
N LEU A 361 -0.95 -26.91 -6.73
CA LEU A 361 -2.17 -27.68 -6.90
C LEU A 361 -2.69 -28.02 -5.51
N ALA A 362 -3.93 -27.67 -5.20
CA ALA A 362 -4.56 -27.98 -3.94
C ALA A 362 -5.82 -28.86 -4.15
N ARG A 363 -6.19 -29.60 -3.11
CA ARG A 363 -7.40 -30.42 -3.06
C ARG A 363 -8.13 -30.16 -1.75
N THR A 364 -9.43 -29.90 -1.81
CA THR A 364 -10.34 -29.89 -0.66
C THR A 364 -11.16 -31.16 -0.63
N ARG A 365 -11.15 -31.87 0.50
CA ARG A 365 -12.00 -33.05 0.76
C ARG A 365 -13.15 -32.71 1.71
N LYS A 366 -14.32 -33.32 1.51
CA LYS A 366 -15.51 -33.10 2.36
C LYS A 366 -15.87 -34.29 3.22
N ALA A 367 -15.77 -35.51 2.67
CA ALA A 367 -16.03 -36.74 3.42
C ALA A 367 -15.20 -36.80 4.71
N VAL A 368 -13.93 -36.37 4.61
CA VAL A 368 -13.06 -36.03 5.73
C VAL A 368 -12.54 -34.62 5.48
N PRO A 369 -12.73 -33.64 6.41
CA PRO A 369 -12.27 -32.26 6.24
C PRO A 369 -10.75 -32.09 6.15
N GLU A 370 -10.18 -32.44 5.01
CA GLU A 370 -8.76 -32.33 4.67
C GLU A 370 -8.62 -31.32 3.53
N VAL A 371 -7.58 -30.48 3.55
CA VAL A 371 -7.19 -29.77 2.32
C VAL A 371 -5.71 -29.93 2.17
N SER A 372 -5.24 -30.39 1.03
CA SER A 372 -3.83 -30.66 0.77
C SER A 372 -3.32 -29.86 -0.42
N SER A 373 -2.00 -29.72 -0.55
CA SER A 373 -1.38 -29.03 -1.68
C SER A 373 -0.04 -29.63 -2.07
N TRP A 374 0.35 -29.43 -3.33
CA TRP A 374 1.60 -29.93 -3.88
C TRP A 374 2.81 -29.14 -3.39
N SER A 375 2.75 -27.81 -3.44
CA SER A 375 3.75 -26.96 -2.80
C SER A 375 3.16 -26.38 -1.52
N PHE A 376 3.80 -26.70 -0.41
CA PHE A 376 3.28 -26.36 0.91
C PHE A 376 3.30 -24.84 1.12
N ALA A 377 2.11 -24.24 1.11
CA ALA A 377 1.93 -22.80 1.30
C ALA A 377 2.05 -22.35 2.78
N GLY A 378 2.37 -23.25 3.71
CA GLY A 378 2.39 -22.95 5.16
C GLY A 378 1.00 -22.83 5.74
N SER A 379 0.87 -22.93 7.07
CA SER A 379 -0.18 -22.14 7.71
C SER A 379 0.07 -20.67 7.51
N GLY A 380 -1.01 -19.92 7.40
CA GLY A 380 -1.00 -18.48 7.30
C GLY A 380 -1.92 -17.96 6.21
N PHE A 381 -1.84 -18.62 5.06
CA PHE A 381 -1.60 -17.80 3.87
C PHE A 381 -2.52 -18.00 2.67
N GLY A 382 -3.62 -18.72 2.85
CA GLY A 382 -4.37 -19.24 1.71
C GLY A 382 -3.45 -19.99 0.74
N PHE A 383 -3.96 -20.36 -0.43
CA PHE A 383 -3.12 -20.86 -1.53
C PHE A 383 -2.55 -19.74 -2.40
N HIS A 384 -2.54 -18.49 -1.90
CA HIS A 384 -2.24 -17.28 -2.70
C HIS A 384 -0.83 -16.71 -2.45
N ASP A 385 -0.04 -17.30 -1.54
CA ASP A 385 1.36 -16.93 -1.31
C ASP A 385 2.26 -17.47 -2.43
N LEU A 386 2.52 -16.61 -3.41
CA LEU A 386 3.34 -16.92 -4.58
C LEU A 386 4.78 -17.30 -4.22
N SER A 387 5.31 -16.82 -3.09
CA SER A 387 6.69 -17.08 -2.68
C SER A 387 6.94 -18.55 -2.32
N ARG A 388 5.86 -19.31 -2.09
CA ARG A 388 5.90 -20.73 -1.74
C ARG A 388 5.44 -21.67 -2.83
N PHE A 389 5.09 -21.13 -3.99
CA PHE A 389 4.74 -21.97 -5.12
C PHE A 389 5.97 -22.78 -5.52
N GLY A 390 5.74 -24.06 -5.80
CA GLY A 390 6.75 -24.90 -6.44
C GLY A 390 6.95 -24.41 -7.87
N VAL A 391 7.86 -25.04 -8.59
CA VAL A 391 8.18 -24.67 -9.96
C VAL A 391 7.86 -25.84 -10.87
N ILE A 392 7.12 -25.59 -11.94
CA ILE A 392 7.04 -26.57 -13.04
C ILE A 392 7.87 -26.08 -14.22
N LEU A 393 8.64 -26.99 -14.80
CA LEU A 393 9.37 -26.78 -16.04
C LEU A 393 8.45 -27.17 -17.21
N LEU A 394 8.30 -26.27 -18.18
CA LEU A 394 7.40 -26.44 -19.33
C LEU A 394 8.09 -27.13 -20.52
N ASP A 395 9.37 -27.49 -20.38
CA ASP A 395 10.23 -28.15 -21.36
C ASP A 395 11.30 -28.98 -20.63
N SER A 396 12.31 -29.52 -21.31
CA SER A 396 13.34 -30.37 -20.69
C SER A 396 14.23 -29.63 -19.67
N PRO A 397 14.81 -30.34 -18.69
CA PRO A 397 15.81 -29.78 -17.77
C PRO A 397 16.99 -29.14 -18.50
N GLU A 398 17.42 -29.72 -19.62
CA GLU A 398 18.52 -29.20 -20.43
C GLU A 398 18.13 -27.87 -21.09
N ALA A 399 16.90 -27.76 -21.59
CA ALA A 399 16.36 -26.52 -22.13
C ALA A 399 16.25 -25.44 -21.05
N TRP A 400 15.75 -25.81 -19.86
CA TRP A 400 15.69 -24.92 -18.70
C TRP A 400 17.07 -24.45 -18.25
N ARG A 401 18.04 -25.35 -18.13
CA ARG A 401 19.43 -25.02 -17.80
C ARG A 401 20.02 -24.11 -18.86
N ALA A 402 19.89 -24.44 -20.14
CA ALA A 402 20.45 -23.64 -21.23
C ALA A 402 19.89 -22.21 -21.20
N LYS A 403 18.58 -22.07 -20.98
CA LYS A 403 17.93 -20.76 -20.79
C LYS A 403 18.47 -20.04 -19.55
N THR A 404 18.55 -20.72 -18.41
CA THR A 404 19.01 -20.16 -17.13
C THR A 404 20.47 -19.73 -17.18
N VAL A 405 21.37 -20.58 -17.68
CA VAL A 405 22.78 -20.23 -17.96
C VAL A 405 22.85 -19.04 -18.91
N GLY A 406 22.06 -19.04 -19.98
CA GLY A 406 21.97 -17.91 -20.91
C GLY A 406 21.52 -16.60 -20.24
N VAL A 407 20.64 -16.66 -19.23
CA VAL A 407 20.25 -15.49 -18.43
C VAL A 407 21.39 -15.07 -17.49
N LEU A 408 21.89 -16.00 -16.66
CA LEU A 408 22.92 -15.73 -15.65
C LEU A 408 24.22 -15.20 -16.27
N THR A 409 24.65 -15.76 -17.40
CA THR A 409 25.86 -15.30 -18.12
C THR A 409 25.69 -13.90 -18.70
N ARG A 410 24.47 -13.50 -19.10
CA ARG A 410 24.17 -12.11 -19.52
C ARG A 410 24.15 -11.13 -18.35
N GLU A 411 23.88 -11.62 -17.13
CA GLU A 411 23.81 -10.79 -15.93
C GLU A 411 25.16 -10.56 -15.25
N THR A 412 26.22 -11.26 -15.64
CA THR A 412 27.53 -11.18 -14.96
C THR A 412 28.68 -10.94 -15.94
N THR A 413 29.61 -10.09 -15.53
CA THR A 413 30.86 -9.83 -16.24
C THR A 413 32.07 -10.43 -15.52
N ASP A 414 31.86 -11.09 -14.37
CA ASP A 414 32.91 -11.71 -13.56
C ASP A 414 33.40 -13.01 -14.23
N PRO A 415 34.68 -13.09 -14.66
CA PRO A 415 35.19 -14.27 -15.38
C PRO A 415 35.16 -15.56 -14.55
N ALA A 416 35.32 -15.48 -13.23
CA ALA A 416 35.29 -16.65 -12.36
C ALA A 416 33.86 -17.18 -12.22
N LEU A 417 32.88 -16.27 -12.03
CA LEU A 417 31.47 -16.65 -12.02
C LEU A 417 31.01 -17.14 -13.40
N LEU A 418 31.42 -16.49 -14.48
CA LEU A 418 31.12 -16.95 -15.85
C LEU A 418 31.63 -18.38 -16.08
N LYS A 419 32.85 -18.69 -15.66
CA LYS A 419 33.39 -20.05 -15.73
C LYS A 419 32.54 -21.02 -14.90
N LYS A 420 32.22 -20.68 -13.66
CA LYS A 420 31.40 -21.50 -12.74
C LYS A 420 30.00 -21.78 -13.30
N ILE A 421 29.36 -20.76 -13.87
CA ILE A 421 28.01 -20.84 -14.47
C ILE A 421 28.03 -21.65 -15.77
N THR A 422 29.02 -21.42 -16.65
CA THR A 422 29.11 -22.14 -17.93
C THR A 422 29.48 -23.62 -17.75
N SER A 423 30.30 -23.94 -16.75
CA SER A 423 30.66 -25.31 -16.39
C SER A 423 29.64 -26.03 -15.52
N TRP A 424 28.63 -25.34 -14.99
CA TRP A 424 27.61 -25.95 -14.13
C TRP A 424 26.85 -27.02 -14.90
N THR A 425 26.88 -28.29 -14.49
CA THR A 425 26.07 -29.37 -15.08
C THR A 425 24.90 -29.71 -14.18
N LEU A 426 23.79 -30.18 -14.76
CA LEU A 426 22.67 -30.69 -13.98
C LEU A 426 23.12 -31.88 -13.13
N THR A 427 22.64 -31.93 -11.90
CA THR A 427 22.97 -33.00 -10.94
C THR A 427 22.02 -34.20 -11.07
N GLY A 428 20.87 -34.00 -11.72
CA GLY A 428 19.78 -34.98 -11.76
C GLY A 428 18.72 -34.74 -10.68
N ASP A 429 18.99 -33.86 -9.69
CA ASP A 429 18.00 -33.33 -8.76
C ASP A 429 17.65 -31.89 -9.16
N LEU A 430 16.47 -31.74 -9.78
CA LEU A 430 15.99 -30.45 -10.26
C LEU A 430 15.84 -29.39 -9.15
N SER A 431 15.60 -29.81 -7.91
CA SER A 431 15.47 -28.88 -6.77
C SER A 431 16.83 -28.29 -6.40
N GLU A 432 17.87 -29.13 -6.38
CA GLU A 432 19.25 -28.73 -6.14
C GLU A 432 19.78 -27.84 -7.28
N ASP A 433 19.49 -28.25 -8.51
CA ASP A 433 19.85 -27.48 -9.70
C ASP A 433 19.17 -26.09 -9.68
N TYR A 434 17.90 -26.00 -9.27
CA TYR A 434 17.21 -24.72 -9.10
C TYR A 434 17.82 -23.84 -8.00
N ARG A 435 18.17 -24.44 -6.85
CA ARG A 435 18.87 -23.73 -5.76
C ARG A 435 20.21 -23.17 -6.23
N GLN A 436 20.98 -23.97 -6.96
CA GLN A 436 22.27 -23.56 -7.50
C GLN A 436 22.12 -22.35 -8.44
N ALA A 437 21.07 -22.30 -9.25
CA ALA A 437 20.75 -21.12 -10.06
C ALA A 437 20.47 -19.86 -9.21
N GLN A 438 19.77 -19.98 -8.07
CA GLN A 438 19.55 -18.84 -7.17
C GLN A 438 20.83 -18.40 -6.46
N LEU A 439 21.72 -19.33 -6.09
CA LEU A 439 23.02 -19.00 -5.52
C LEU A 439 23.87 -18.22 -6.51
N PHE A 440 23.87 -18.61 -7.79
CA PHE A 440 24.50 -17.81 -8.84
C PHE A 440 23.94 -16.39 -8.88
N ARG A 441 22.61 -16.20 -8.84
CA ARG A 441 22.03 -14.85 -8.79
C ARG A 441 22.52 -14.03 -7.59
N LYS A 442 22.65 -14.65 -6.40
CA LYS A 442 23.19 -13.99 -5.20
C LYS A 442 24.66 -13.59 -5.40
N GLU A 443 25.49 -14.50 -5.88
CA GLU A 443 26.91 -14.25 -6.17
C GLU A 443 27.09 -13.15 -7.23
N ILE A 444 26.27 -13.17 -8.29
CA ILE A 444 26.24 -12.13 -9.33
C ILE A 444 25.88 -10.78 -8.71
N ASN A 445 24.87 -10.70 -7.87
CA ASN A 445 24.46 -9.45 -7.23
C ASN A 445 25.55 -8.88 -6.33
N ILE A 446 26.26 -9.73 -5.58
CA ILE A 446 27.41 -9.33 -4.77
C ILE A 446 28.56 -8.84 -5.66
N SER A 447 28.89 -9.59 -6.71
CA SER A 447 29.94 -9.21 -7.68
C SER A 447 29.62 -7.87 -8.35
N LYS A 448 28.34 -7.62 -8.69
CA LYS A 448 27.88 -6.33 -9.22
C LYS A 448 28.09 -5.16 -8.26
N LEU A 449 28.10 -5.38 -6.94
CA LEU A 449 28.41 -4.33 -5.96
C LEU A 449 29.90 -3.99 -5.95
N GLY A 450 30.77 -4.97 -6.20
CA GLY A 450 32.22 -4.81 -6.26
C GLY A 450 32.80 -4.21 -4.97
N ASP A 451 33.83 -3.38 -5.10
CA ASP A 451 34.51 -2.72 -3.98
C ASP A 451 33.83 -1.42 -3.51
N ARG A 452 32.57 -1.18 -3.91
CA ARG A 452 31.87 0.04 -3.53
C ARG A 452 31.73 0.11 -2.00
N ASN A 453 31.92 1.31 -1.46
CA ASN A 453 31.63 1.63 -0.04
C ASN A 453 30.21 2.15 0.16
N PHE A 454 29.54 2.57 -0.91
CA PHE A 454 28.16 3.00 -0.91
C PHE A 454 27.53 2.82 -2.29
N VAL A 455 26.20 2.83 -2.34
CA VAL A 455 25.42 2.70 -3.57
C VAL A 455 24.27 3.69 -3.57
N VAL A 456 23.99 4.29 -4.72
CA VAL A 456 22.80 5.13 -4.94
C VAL A 456 21.88 4.43 -5.93
N THR A 457 20.62 4.26 -5.57
CA THR A 457 19.60 3.70 -6.46
C THR A 457 18.39 4.62 -6.56
N GLN A 458 17.72 4.61 -7.71
CA GLN A 458 16.38 5.16 -7.84
C GLN A 458 15.38 4.17 -7.25
N THR A 459 14.42 4.66 -6.47
CA THR A 459 13.36 3.84 -5.86
C THR A 459 11.98 4.28 -6.31
N ALA A 460 11.00 3.38 -6.23
CA ALA A 460 9.61 3.76 -6.40
C ALA A 460 9.18 4.73 -5.26
N PRO A 461 8.34 5.74 -5.55
CA PRO A 461 7.81 6.64 -4.52
C PRO A 461 7.02 5.91 -3.42
N THR A 462 6.45 4.76 -3.75
CA THR A 462 5.60 3.95 -2.86
C THR A 462 6.33 2.75 -2.26
N LEU A 463 7.67 2.72 -2.32
CA LEU A 463 8.47 1.69 -1.65
C LEU A 463 8.27 1.82 -0.13
N ASP A 464 8.07 0.68 0.54
CA ASP A 464 7.86 0.64 2.00
C ASP A 464 9.06 1.27 2.75
N PRO A 465 8.84 2.36 3.50
CA PRO A 465 9.91 3.10 4.16
C PRO A 465 10.20 2.60 5.58
N SER A 466 9.66 1.44 5.98
CA SER A 466 9.94 0.80 7.27
C SER A 466 11.43 0.52 7.43
N ILE A 467 11.92 0.60 8.67
CA ILE A 467 13.32 0.30 9.01
C ILE A 467 13.43 -1.15 9.50
N PRO A 468 14.42 -1.94 9.02
CA PRO A 468 15.50 -1.55 8.11
C PRO A 468 15.02 -1.30 6.67
N PHE A 469 15.45 -0.18 6.09
CA PHE A 469 15.12 0.23 4.72
C PHE A 469 16.26 -0.15 3.78
N LEU A 470 15.99 -1.02 2.81
CA LEU A 470 17.01 -1.56 1.91
C LEU A 470 16.39 -2.01 0.56
N PRO A 471 16.55 -1.21 -0.52
CA PRO A 471 15.92 -1.53 -1.81
C PRO A 471 16.51 -2.78 -2.49
N ALA A 472 15.68 -3.55 -3.20
CA ALA A 472 16.15 -4.70 -3.97
C ALA A 472 17.06 -4.33 -5.16
N THR A 473 17.02 -3.07 -5.61
CA THR A 473 17.77 -2.55 -6.77
C THR A 473 19.24 -2.25 -6.48
N ILE A 474 19.73 -2.44 -5.25
CA ILE A 474 21.11 -2.09 -4.85
C ILE A 474 22.16 -2.81 -5.72
N ALA A 475 21.88 -4.04 -6.14
CA ALA A 475 22.79 -4.82 -6.99
C ALA A 475 22.85 -4.35 -8.45
N ALA A 476 21.98 -3.44 -8.88
CA ALA A 476 21.95 -2.90 -10.24
C ALA A 476 21.81 -1.37 -10.19
N PRO A 477 22.82 -0.66 -9.64
CA PRO A 477 22.75 0.80 -9.57
C PRO A 477 22.73 1.40 -10.99
N PRO A 478 21.93 2.46 -11.20
CA PRO A 478 21.85 3.10 -12.51
C PRO A 478 23.20 3.73 -12.89
N SER A 479 23.55 3.67 -14.17
CA SER A 479 24.67 4.44 -14.73
C SER A 479 24.26 5.86 -15.14
N LYS A 480 22.96 6.12 -15.28
CA LYS A 480 22.34 7.42 -15.56
C LYS A 480 20.89 7.41 -15.07
N ILE A 481 20.40 8.55 -14.60
CA ILE A 481 18.99 8.79 -14.31
C ILE A 481 18.37 9.57 -15.46
N VAL A 482 17.21 9.12 -15.94
CA VAL A 482 16.45 9.81 -16.99
C VAL A 482 15.05 10.09 -16.44
N LEU A 483 14.66 11.35 -16.49
CA LEU A 483 13.34 11.82 -16.05
C LEU A 483 12.70 12.63 -17.16
N ARG A 484 11.37 12.55 -17.24
CA ARG A 484 10.55 13.47 -18.00
C ARG A 484 9.40 14.00 -17.16
N ALA A 485 9.05 15.26 -17.39
CA ALA A 485 7.96 15.96 -16.72
C ALA A 485 7.37 17.02 -17.64
N ALA A 486 6.06 17.25 -17.55
CA ALA A 486 5.41 18.35 -18.25
C ALA A 486 5.71 19.68 -17.57
N GLY A 487 5.45 20.81 -18.25
CA GLY A 487 5.45 22.12 -17.61
C GLY A 487 4.36 22.21 -16.53
N ASN A 488 4.60 23.01 -15.49
CA ASN A 488 3.74 23.12 -14.29
C ASN A 488 3.58 21.82 -13.47
N GLU A 489 4.55 20.92 -13.53
CA GLU A 489 4.63 19.71 -12.71
C GLU A 489 5.67 19.89 -11.58
N PHE A 490 5.35 19.32 -10.42
CA PHE A 490 6.35 18.98 -9.40
C PHE A 490 6.77 17.52 -9.59
N LYS A 491 7.91 17.26 -10.22
CA LYS A 491 8.40 15.90 -10.49
C LYS A 491 9.28 15.43 -9.33
N ALA A 492 8.89 14.35 -8.66
CA ALA A 492 9.69 13.72 -7.63
C ALA A 492 10.64 12.65 -8.19
N LEU A 493 11.85 12.59 -7.64
CA LEU A 493 12.85 11.55 -7.83
C LEU A 493 13.25 11.01 -6.44
N PRO A 494 12.66 9.90 -6.00
CA PRO A 494 13.10 9.17 -4.81
C PRO A 494 14.38 8.40 -5.12
N LEU A 495 15.38 8.60 -4.27
CA LEU A 495 16.66 7.90 -4.27
C LEU A 495 16.83 7.18 -2.94
N ALA A 496 17.62 6.11 -2.93
CA ALA A 496 18.14 5.49 -1.73
C ALA A 496 19.66 5.55 -1.74
N VAL A 497 20.23 6.18 -0.72
CA VAL A 497 21.68 6.17 -0.46
C VAL A 497 21.95 5.04 0.51
N THR A 498 22.67 4.03 0.06
CA THR A 498 22.99 2.82 0.81
C THR A 498 24.44 2.85 1.26
N ASN A 499 24.66 2.72 2.56
CA ASN A 499 25.99 2.58 3.13
C ASN A 499 26.30 1.09 3.30
N VAL A 500 27.35 0.60 2.62
CA VAL A 500 27.73 -0.82 2.68
C VAL A 500 28.95 -1.06 3.59
N MET A 501 29.33 -0.06 4.38
CA MET A 501 30.36 -0.17 5.40
C MET A 501 29.80 -0.65 6.75
N ASP A 502 30.70 -1.02 7.66
CA ASP A 502 30.40 -1.45 9.03
C ASP A 502 30.32 -0.29 10.04
N ARG A 503 30.41 0.95 9.57
CA ARG A 503 30.25 2.19 10.35
C ARG A 503 29.25 3.14 9.68
N ALA A 504 28.62 4.02 10.45
CA ALA A 504 27.82 5.10 9.91
C ALA A 504 28.69 6.04 9.05
N GLU A 505 28.09 6.66 8.04
CA GLU A 505 28.76 7.59 7.15
C GLU A 505 27.81 8.73 6.80
N GLU A 506 28.35 9.93 6.67
CA GLU A 506 27.60 11.11 6.25
C GLU A 506 27.88 11.39 4.78
N TYR A 507 26.84 11.63 3.99
CA TYR A 507 26.93 11.85 2.56
C TYR A 507 26.40 13.23 2.20
N ARG A 508 27.16 14.02 1.45
CA ARG A 508 26.69 15.23 0.78
C ARG A 508 26.13 14.88 -0.60
N ILE A 509 24.96 15.41 -0.93
CA ILE A 509 24.26 15.15 -2.20
C ILE A 509 24.03 16.47 -2.93
N VAL A 510 24.45 16.53 -4.18
CA VAL A 510 24.33 17.73 -5.02
C VAL A 510 23.72 17.37 -6.36
N VAL A 511 22.72 18.13 -6.80
CA VAL A 511 22.18 18.05 -8.15
C VAL A 511 22.63 19.28 -8.91
N SER A 512 23.56 19.11 -9.85
CA SER A 512 24.16 20.25 -10.55
C SER A 512 24.68 19.91 -11.94
N SER A 513 24.72 20.90 -12.83
CA SER A 513 25.60 20.89 -13.98
C SER A 513 27.05 21.07 -13.54
N MET A 514 27.95 20.42 -14.27
CA MET A 514 29.38 20.48 -14.00
C MET A 514 30.08 21.47 -14.93
N SER A 515 31.06 22.19 -14.39
CA SER A 515 32.05 22.92 -15.18
C SER A 515 33.04 21.94 -15.83
N PRO A 516 33.78 22.35 -16.87
CA PRO A 516 34.84 21.52 -17.47
C PRO A 516 35.91 21.08 -16.47
N ARG A 517 36.09 21.81 -15.36
CA ARG A 517 37.02 21.48 -14.27
C ARG A 517 36.38 20.68 -13.12
N GLY A 518 35.15 20.20 -13.28
CA GLY A 518 34.46 19.38 -12.27
C GLY A 518 33.91 20.14 -11.06
N GLY A 519 33.84 21.48 -11.14
CA GLY A 519 33.15 22.33 -10.17
C GLY A 519 31.64 22.38 -10.38
N GLU A 520 30.88 22.52 -9.28
CA GLU A 520 29.42 22.62 -9.23
C GLU A 520 28.96 23.99 -9.77
N LEU A 521 28.12 24.03 -10.81
CA LEU A 521 27.61 25.29 -11.40
C LEU A 521 26.17 25.63 -10.97
N GLY A 522 25.52 24.75 -10.20
CA GLY A 522 24.12 24.86 -9.78
C GLY A 522 23.11 24.59 -10.92
N GLY A 523 21.98 23.96 -10.60
CA GLY A 523 20.91 23.71 -11.57
C GLY A 523 21.25 22.64 -12.60
N LEU A 524 20.46 22.54 -13.67
CA LEU A 524 20.76 21.71 -14.85
C LEU A 524 20.87 22.61 -16.09
N LYS A 525 21.45 22.14 -17.19
CA LYS A 525 21.61 22.97 -18.40
C LYS A 525 21.32 22.20 -19.68
N THR A 526 20.73 22.87 -20.66
CA THR A 526 20.63 22.31 -22.02
C THR A 526 21.97 22.43 -22.75
N ALA A 527 22.09 21.72 -23.87
CA ALA A 527 23.24 21.89 -24.77
C ALA A 527 23.38 23.33 -25.30
N GLY A 528 22.27 24.07 -25.39
CA GLY A 528 22.24 25.49 -25.81
C GLY A 528 22.50 26.50 -24.68
N GLY A 529 22.73 26.04 -23.44
CA GLY A 529 23.04 26.90 -22.30
C GLY A 529 21.84 27.43 -21.50
N GLU A 530 20.60 27.06 -21.87
CA GLU A 530 19.41 27.36 -21.07
C GLU A 530 19.46 26.60 -19.74
N MET A 531 19.12 27.27 -18.64
CA MET A 531 19.25 26.73 -17.28
C MET A 531 17.93 26.23 -16.72
N PHE A 532 17.95 25.04 -16.11
CA PHE A 532 17.02 24.66 -15.06
C PHE A 532 17.55 25.23 -13.75
N PRO A 533 16.92 26.27 -13.16
CA PRO A 533 17.50 26.97 -12.01
C PRO A 533 17.65 26.08 -10.78
N SER A 534 18.75 26.23 -10.03
CA SER A 534 18.98 25.50 -8.77
C SER A 534 17.86 25.70 -7.75
N GLY A 535 17.30 26.91 -7.64
CA GLY A 535 16.18 27.21 -6.73
C GLY A 535 14.87 26.48 -7.06
N LYS A 536 14.78 25.82 -8.22
CA LYS A 536 13.65 24.98 -8.65
C LYS A 536 13.91 23.49 -8.41
N ILE A 537 15.06 23.12 -7.84
CA ILE A 537 15.44 21.75 -7.47
C ILE A 537 15.59 21.70 -5.96
N LYS A 538 14.67 21.03 -5.27
CA LYS A 538 14.68 20.90 -3.80
C LYS A 538 15.07 19.49 -3.40
N LEU A 539 16.00 19.38 -2.45
CA LEU A 539 16.41 18.11 -1.86
C LEU A 539 15.76 17.94 -0.49
N PHE A 540 15.29 16.74 -0.20
CA PHE A 540 14.68 16.37 1.07
C PHE A 540 15.30 15.07 1.56
N ARG A 541 15.56 14.98 2.86
CA ARG A 541 15.94 13.71 3.51
C ARG A 541 14.72 13.10 4.17
N GLY A 542 14.59 11.78 4.05
CA GLY A 542 13.67 11.04 4.92
C GLY A 542 14.15 11.12 6.36
N VAL A 543 13.27 11.57 7.25
CA VAL A 543 13.54 11.59 8.68
C VAL A 543 13.04 10.29 9.29
N ARG A 544 13.92 9.63 10.04
CA ARG A 544 13.59 8.48 10.85
C ARG A 544 12.72 8.93 12.01
N VAL A 545 11.50 8.41 12.07
CA VAL A 545 10.55 8.67 13.16
C VAL A 545 10.02 7.35 13.68
N LYS A 546 9.55 7.37 14.93
CA LYS A 546 8.73 6.29 15.45
C LYS A 546 7.44 6.22 14.66
N ASP A 547 7.00 5.00 14.39
CA ASP A 547 5.74 4.77 13.71
C ASP A 547 4.56 4.72 14.68
N GLY A 548 4.81 4.70 16.00
CA GLY A 548 3.83 4.66 17.10
C GLY A 548 4.37 5.24 18.43
N ASP A 549 3.49 5.69 19.33
CA ASP A 549 3.76 6.57 20.50
C ASP A 549 4.32 5.93 21.79
N GLU A 550 5.08 4.87 21.64
CA GLU A 550 4.78 3.66 22.38
C GLU A 550 5.97 3.07 23.12
N GLU A 551 5.82 2.38 24.27
CA GLU A 551 7.00 1.89 25.02
C GLU A 551 7.93 1.02 24.16
N LYS A 552 7.40 0.26 23.20
CA LYS A 552 8.18 -0.21 22.05
C LYS A 552 7.48 0.28 20.80
N HIS A 553 8.24 0.85 19.88
CA HIS A 553 7.72 1.23 18.58
C HIS A 553 8.62 0.76 17.42
N GLY A 554 8.04 0.56 16.23
CA GLY A 554 8.77 0.48 14.97
C GLY A 554 9.41 1.82 14.62
N LEU A 555 10.24 1.81 13.59
CA LEU A 555 10.82 3.00 13.01
C LEU A 555 10.56 2.97 11.51
N ARG A 556 10.32 4.14 10.95
CA ARG A 556 10.21 4.32 9.50
C ARG A 556 10.73 5.68 9.09
N PHE A 557 10.99 5.83 7.80
CA PHE A 557 11.10 7.14 7.18
C PHE A 557 9.69 7.63 6.82
N ASP A 558 9.35 8.87 7.16
CA ASP A 558 8.09 9.47 6.71
C ASP A 558 8.18 10.98 6.47
N PRO A 559 8.58 11.83 7.44
CA PRO A 559 8.76 13.23 7.13
C PRO A 559 9.87 13.41 6.09
N LEU A 560 9.60 14.26 5.12
CA LEU A 560 10.56 14.71 4.13
C LEU A 560 11.00 16.11 4.53
N ALA A 561 12.07 16.18 5.30
CA ALA A 561 12.64 17.43 5.75
C ALA A 561 13.49 18.03 4.62
N PRO A 562 13.28 19.31 4.25
CA PRO A 562 14.18 20.01 3.33
C PRO A 562 15.61 19.90 3.84
N MET A 563 16.55 19.56 2.96
CA MET A 563 17.97 19.63 3.29
C MET A 563 18.39 21.10 3.36
N ASP A 564 19.28 21.41 4.31
CA ASP A 564 19.86 22.75 4.43
C ASP A 564 20.95 22.99 3.36
N VAL A 565 21.67 24.11 3.49
CA VAL A 565 22.74 24.50 2.56
C VAL A 565 23.90 23.50 2.48
N THR A 566 24.05 22.60 3.45
CA THR A 566 25.09 21.56 3.43
C THR A 566 24.70 20.38 2.53
N SER A 567 23.40 20.17 2.33
CA SER A 567 22.82 19.06 1.56
C SER A 567 23.30 17.67 2.00
N THR A 568 23.41 17.43 3.32
CA THR A 568 23.90 16.15 3.85
C THR A 568 22.82 15.20 4.36
N VAL A 569 23.16 13.91 4.40
CA VAL A 569 22.36 12.85 5.02
C VAL A 569 23.28 11.82 5.69
N VAL A 570 22.97 11.46 6.94
CA VAL A 570 23.65 10.39 7.66
C VAL A 570 23.00 9.05 7.31
N VAL A 571 23.81 8.07 6.94
CA VAL A 571 23.35 6.70 6.61
C VAL A 571 24.03 5.69 7.53
N LEU A 572 23.21 4.91 8.24
CA LEU A 572 23.69 3.88 9.17
C LEU A 572 24.38 2.71 8.43
N PRO A 573 25.26 1.95 9.11
CA PRO A 573 25.96 0.82 8.49
C PRO A 573 24.99 -0.24 7.94
N ASN A 574 25.23 -0.71 6.72
CA ASN A 574 24.43 -1.73 6.02
C ASN A 574 22.93 -1.38 5.89
N GLU A 575 22.59 -0.09 5.86
CA GLU A 575 21.24 0.41 5.67
C GLU A 575 21.20 1.42 4.51
N SER A 576 19.98 1.70 4.04
CA SER A 576 19.70 2.82 3.15
C SER A 576 18.97 3.94 3.87
N THR A 577 19.16 5.18 3.40
CA THR A 577 18.32 6.33 3.75
C THR A 577 17.69 6.92 2.49
N PRO A 578 16.37 7.16 2.46
CA PRO A 578 15.72 7.76 1.32
C PRO A 578 16.01 9.26 1.22
N VAL A 579 16.26 9.72 0.01
CA VAL A 579 16.49 11.12 -0.36
C VAL A 579 15.58 11.44 -1.54
N TRP A 580 14.83 12.52 -1.43
CA TRP A 580 13.89 12.94 -2.46
C TRP A 580 14.40 14.21 -3.14
N VAL A 581 14.48 14.19 -4.47
CA VAL A 581 14.69 15.40 -5.28
C VAL A 581 13.36 15.80 -5.90
N ILE A 582 12.92 17.03 -5.68
CA ILE A 582 11.69 17.58 -6.28
C ILE A 582 12.07 18.68 -7.27
N PHE A 583 11.70 18.47 -8.53
CA PHE A 583 11.88 19.42 -9.63
C PHE A 583 10.58 20.19 -9.86
N ASN A 584 10.61 21.52 -9.76
CA ASN A 584 9.49 22.38 -10.12
C ASN A 584 9.65 22.88 -11.57
N THR A 585 8.82 22.40 -12.49
CA THR A 585 8.89 22.77 -13.93
C THR A 585 8.06 24.00 -14.29
N GLN A 586 7.45 24.70 -13.32
CA GLN A 586 6.69 25.92 -13.59
C GLN A 586 7.60 27.02 -14.15
N GLY A 587 7.25 27.49 -15.35
CA GLY A 587 7.99 28.51 -16.09
C GLY A 587 9.30 28.02 -16.72
N ILE A 588 9.56 26.71 -16.71
CA ILE A 588 10.75 26.13 -17.34
C ILE A 588 10.44 25.80 -18.79
N LYS A 589 11.30 26.25 -19.72
CA LYS A 589 11.14 25.98 -21.14
C LYS A 589 11.25 24.47 -21.42
N ALA A 590 10.46 23.98 -22.37
CA ALA A 590 10.60 22.63 -22.89
C ALA A 590 12.02 22.39 -23.44
N GLY A 591 12.56 21.20 -23.19
CA GLY A 591 13.93 20.86 -23.57
C GLY A 591 14.55 19.79 -22.69
N ARG A 592 15.74 19.33 -23.08
CA ARG A 592 16.54 18.35 -22.32
C ARG A 592 17.63 19.07 -21.55
N TYR A 593 17.62 18.88 -20.24
CA TYR A 593 18.56 19.49 -19.31
C TYR A 593 19.44 18.39 -18.72
N ASP A 594 20.75 18.58 -18.85
CA ASP A 594 21.78 17.64 -18.39
C ASP A 594 22.48 18.14 -17.11
N GLY A 595 22.84 17.20 -16.27
CA GLY A 595 23.68 17.44 -15.10
C GLY A 595 24.14 16.15 -14.44
N MET A 596 24.48 16.25 -13.16
CA MET A 596 24.97 15.16 -12.33
C MET A 596 24.29 15.21 -10.96
N ILE A 597 24.03 14.02 -10.41
CA ILE A 597 23.80 13.81 -8.98
C ILE A 597 25.14 13.36 -8.41
N ARG A 598 25.81 14.27 -7.70
CA ARG A 598 27.06 14.01 -7.01
C ARG A 598 26.78 13.57 -5.58
N VAL A 599 27.36 12.44 -5.17
CA VAL A 599 27.28 11.91 -3.79
C VAL A 599 28.68 11.73 -3.22
N ILE A 600 28.94 12.41 -2.10
CA ILE A 600 30.27 12.54 -1.49
C ILE A 600 30.23 11.96 -0.07
N PRO A 601 30.93 10.85 0.22
CA PRO A 601 31.11 10.36 1.59
C PRO A 601 32.11 11.23 2.35
N LEU A 602 31.67 11.89 3.42
CA LEU A 602 32.44 12.93 4.11
C LEU A 602 33.52 12.37 5.05
N GLY A 603 33.33 11.18 5.60
CA GLY A 603 34.27 10.52 6.51
C GLY A 603 35.35 9.70 5.82
N GLN A 604 35.44 9.72 4.50
CA GLN A 604 36.43 8.97 3.72
C GLN A 604 37.60 9.85 3.29
N ARG A 605 38.79 9.26 3.16
CA ARG A 605 40.01 9.98 2.80
C ARG A 605 39.91 10.53 1.38
N ALA A 606 40.22 11.81 1.23
CA ALA A 606 40.36 12.50 -0.06
C ALA A 606 41.63 13.35 -0.11
N SER A 607 42.07 13.71 -1.31
CA SER A 607 43.22 14.59 -1.57
C SER A 607 43.08 15.29 -2.92
N MET A 608 43.81 16.38 -3.11
CA MET A 608 43.94 17.10 -4.38
C MET A 608 45.37 16.98 -4.87
N GLU A 609 45.58 16.64 -6.14
CA GLU A 609 46.91 16.71 -6.74
C GLU A 609 47.32 18.17 -6.95
N LYS A 610 48.50 18.55 -6.44
CA LYS A 610 49.01 19.93 -6.43
C LYS A 610 49.14 20.56 -7.82
N GLU A 611 49.40 19.75 -8.84
CA GLU A 611 49.73 20.22 -10.20
C GLU A 611 48.56 20.12 -11.19
N ALA A 612 47.54 19.31 -10.89
CA ALA A 612 46.49 18.95 -11.86
C ALA A 612 45.07 19.36 -11.44
N THR A 613 44.85 19.88 -10.23
CA THR A 613 43.49 20.11 -9.65
C THR A 613 42.57 18.87 -9.67
N VAL A 614 43.16 17.67 -9.79
CA VAL A 614 42.42 16.41 -9.86
C VAL A 614 42.09 15.93 -8.45
N TYR A 615 40.80 15.73 -8.19
CA TYR A 615 40.31 15.13 -6.96
C TYR A 615 40.62 13.63 -6.92
N LYS A 616 41.18 13.17 -5.80
CA LYS A 616 41.37 11.75 -5.47
C LYS A 616 40.63 11.42 -4.20
N GLY A 617 39.62 10.58 -4.30
CA GLY A 617 38.86 10.07 -3.16
C GLY A 617 37.58 9.41 -3.61
N PRO A 618 36.88 8.69 -2.72
CA PRO A 618 35.55 8.15 -3.00
C PRO A 618 34.57 9.29 -3.28
N MET A 619 33.89 9.22 -4.43
CA MET A 619 32.84 10.15 -4.86
C MET A 619 32.09 9.49 -6.01
N LEU A 620 30.77 9.67 -6.09
CA LEU A 620 29.95 9.23 -7.21
C LEU A 620 29.42 10.45 -7.95
N ASP A 621 29.66 10.54 -9.24
CA ASP A 621 28.97 11.45 -10.16
C ASP A 621 28.03 10.63 -11.03
N LEU A 622 26.73 10.67 -10.73
CA LEU A 622 25.68 9.95 -11.46
C LEU A 622 25.01 10.89 -12.47
N PRO A 623 25.19 10.70 -13.79
CA PRO A 623 24.53 11.52 -14.80
C PRO A 623 23.01 11.56 -14.62
N ILE A 624 22.43 12.74 -14.83
CA ILE A 624 20.98 12.95 -14.89
C ILE A 624 20.62 13.70 -16.17
N GLU A 625 19.60 13.21 -16.89
CA GLU A 625 18.92 13.91 -17.96
C GLU A 625 17.46 14.15 -17.55
N PHE A 626 17.04 15.41 -17.62
CA PHE A 626 15.68 15.83 -17.31
C PHE A 626 15.04 16.46 -18.54
N GLU A 627 14.03 15.81 -19.11
CA GLU A 627 13.24 16.33 -20.23
C GLU A 627 11.99 17.07 -19.72
N VAL A 628 11.93 18.38 -20.00
CA VAL A 628 10.68 19.15 -19.87
C VAL A 628 9.91 19.00 -21.18
N LEU A 629 8.74 18.38 -21.10
CA LEU A 629 7.89 18.05 -22.25
C LEU A 629 7.31 19.33 -22.91
N PRO A 630 6.96 19.29 -24.22
CA PRO A 630 6.49 20.46 -24.98
C PRO A 630 5.03 20.85 -24.69
N PHE A 631 4.51 20.52 -23.51
CA PHE A 631 3.17 20.88 -23.07
C PHE A 631 3.14 21.10 -21.57
N GLU A 632 2.15 21.88 -21.13
CA GLU A 632 1.93 22.16 -19.71
C GLU A 632 0.70 21.43 -19.18
N LEU A 633 0.74 21.09 -17.90
CA LEU A 633 -0.40 20.61 -17.14
C LEU A 633 -1.14 21.78 -16.50
N ASP A 634 -2.43 21.57 -16.25
CA ASP A 634 -3.19 22.45 -15.36
C ASP A 634 -2.58 22.43 -13.96
N ARG A 635 -2.53 23.62 -13.33
CA ARG A 635 -2.10 23.72 -11.92
C ARG A 635 -3.05 22.95 -10.99
N LYS A 636 -4.36 23.03 -11.26
CA LYS A 636 -5.42 22.35 -10.50
C LYS A 636 -5.58 20.89 -10.94
N PRO A 637 -5.67 19.91 -10.02
CA PRO A 637 -5.95 18.53 -10.39
C PRO A 637 -7.36 18.32 -11.00
N PRO A 638 -7.57 17.25 -11.80
CA PRO A 638 -8.87 16.80 -12.34
C PRO A 638 -9.99 16.73 -11.32
N VAL A 639 -9.71 16.06 -10.22
CA VAL A 639 -10.59 15.92 -9.07
C VAL A 639 -10.10 16.89 -8.01
N SER A 640 -11.01 17.72 -7.50
CA SER A 640 -10.72 18.70 -6.45
C SER A 640 -10.34 17.99 -5.16
N GLN A 641 -9.41 18.57 -4.39
CA GLN A 641 -8.91 17.94 -3.18
C GLN A 641 -9.15 18.84 -1.97
N PHE A 642 -9.79 18.29 -0.95
CA PHE A 642 -9.99 18.94 0.33
C PHE A 642 -9.32 18.14 1.44
N LEU A 643 -8.22 18.69 1.95
CA LEU A 643 -7.57 18.18 3.15
C LEU A 643 -8.18 18.96 4.31
N PHE A 644 -8.93 18.29 5.19
CA PHE A 644 -9.69 18.94 6.26
C PHE A 644 -8.73 19.59 7.27
N GLN A 645 -8.32 20.82 7.01
CA GLN A 645 -7.53 21.65 7.93
C GLN A 645 -7.45 23.11 7.45
N ARG A 646 -7.31 24.02 8.41
CA ARG A 646 -7.03 25.44 8.17
C ARG A 646 -5.60 25.64 7.62
N ALA A 647 -5.40 26.65 6.79
CA ALA A 647 -4.05 27.19 6.55
C ALA A 647 -3.63 28.15 7.68
N PHE A 648 -2.64 27.74 8.49
CA PHE A 648 -2.21 28.51 9.66
C PHE A 648 -1.38 29.74 9.33
N ASN A 649 -0.63 29.65 8.23
CA ASN A 649 0.20 30.70 7.67
C ASN A 649 0.26 30.52 6.15
N LYS A 650 0.99 31.43 5.51
CA LYS A 650 1.18 31.46 4.07
C LYS A 650 1.88 30.20 3.55
N GLU A 651 2.86 29.68 4.27
CA GLU A 651 3.59 28.48 3.89
C GLU A 651 2.70 27.22 3.89
N CYS A 652 1.80 27.09 4.87
CA CYS A 652 0.79 26.03 4.88
C CYS A 652 -0.16 26.16 3.69
N PHE A 653 -0.62 27.38 3.39
CA PHE A 653 -1.46 27.64 2.23
C PHE A 653 -0.75 27.27 0.92
N ASP A 654 0.50 27.69 0.78
CA ASP A 654 1.33 27.41 -0.40
C ASP A 654 1.52 25.91 -0.60
N MET A 655 1.80 25.17 0.48
CA MET A 655 1.88 23.71 0.42
C MET A 655 0.53 23.08 0.01
N LEU A 656 -0.60 23.54 0.54
CA LEU A 656 -1.92 23.04 0.12
C LEU A 656 -2.15 23.26 -1.39
N MET A 657 -1.85 24.46 -1.89
CA MET A 657 -2.01 24.81 -3.31
C MET A 657 -1.05 24.02 -4.21
N GLU A 658 0.23 23.92 -3.84
CA GLU A 658 1.25 23.17 -4.60
C GLU A 658 0.92 21.68 -4.70
N TYR A 659 0.26 21.13 -3.68
CA TYR A 659 -0.14 19.72 -3.62
C TYR A 659 -1.51 19.47 -4.26
N GLY A 660 -2.13 20.50 -4.85
CA GLY A 660 -3.33 20.38 -5.66
C GLY A 660 -4.65 20.58 -4.90
N SER A 661 -4.61 21.03 -3.65
CA SER A 661 -5.83 21.46 -2.98
C SER A 661 -6.32 22.78 -3.55
N ASP A 662 -7.63 22.88 -3.75
CA ASP A 662 -8.34 24.10 -4.16
C ASP A 662 -9.44 24.48 -3.16
N SER A 663 -9.46 23.79 -2.02
CA SER A 663 -10.45 23.96 -0.96
C SER A 663 -9.72 24.09 0.37
N VAL A 664 -9.98 25.16 1.11
CA VAL A 664 -9.35 25.41 2.41
C VAL A 664 -10.43 25.51 3.48
N LEU A 665 -10.15 24.92 4.64
CA LEU A 665 -11.10 24.87 5.74
C LEU A 665 -11.06 26.18 6.53
N VAL A 666 -12.24 26.68 6.90
CA VAL A 666 -12.42 27.68 7.96
C VAL A 666 -13.26 27.04 9.06
N ASN A 667 -12.81 27.15 10.30
CA ASN A 667 -13.39 26.36 11.38
C ASN A 667 -14.71 26.94 11.89
N THR A 668 -15.65 26.07 12.30
CA THR A 668 -16.96 26.48 12.82
C THR A 668 -16.86 27.34 14.09
N TRP A 669 -15.84 27.12 14.94
CA TRP A 669 -15.64 27.89 16.17
C TRP A 669 -15.27 29.38 15.97
N GLY A 670 -14.85 29.77 14.75
CA GLY A 670 -14.59 31.17 14.40
C GLY A 670 -15.87 32.01 14.27
N PHE A 671 -17.03 31.37 14.14
CA PHE A 671 -18.32 32.02 13.89
C PHE A 671 -19.07 32.28 15.21
N ARG A 672 -18.49 33.05 16.14
CA ARG A 672 -19.02 33.14 17.51
C ARG A 672 -20.31 33.96 17.58
N VAL A 673 -21.38 33.29 17.99
CA VAL A 673 -22.70 33.91 18.24
C VAL A 673 -23.19 33.46 19.62
N SER A 674 -23.97 34.32 20.28
CA SER A 674 -24.69 34.00 21.52
C SER A 674 -26.15 34.39 21.38
N PHE A 675 -27.03 33.75 22.17
CA PHE A 675 -28.48 33.85 22.00
C PHE A 675 -29.21 34.14 23.31
N HIS A 676 -30.28 34.92 23.21
CA HIS A 676 -31.29 35.05 24.25
C HIS A 676 -32.19 33.81 24.30
N LYS A 677 -32.99 33.66 25.38
CA LYS A 677 -33.88 32.50 25.57
C LYS A 677 -34.96 32.36 24.49
N ASP A 678 -35.31 33.45 23.80
CA ASP A 678 -36.30 33.47 22.72
C ASP A 678 -35.71 33.11 21.34
N GLY A 679 -34.41 32.80 21.29
CA GLY A 679 -33.67 32.47 20.07
C GLY A 679 -33.14 33.65 19.28
N SER A 680 -33.32 34.89 19.73
CA SER A 680 -32.68 36.07 19.10
C SER A 680 -31.18 36.17 19.44
N ILE A 681 -30.39 36.80 18.56
CA ILE A 681 -28.96 37.01 18.78
C ILE A 681 -28.75 37.99 19.95
N ALA A 682 -28.01 37.55 20.97
CA ALA A 682 -27.56 38.37 22.10
C ALA A 682 -26.18 39.02 21.85
N GLY A 683 -25.36 38.43 20.98
CA GLY A 683 -24.03 38.93 20.65
C GLY A 683 -23.40 38.17 19.49
N ARG A 684 -22.58 38.87 18.71
CA ARG A 684 -21.92 38.35 17.50
C ARG A 684 -20.47 38.83 17.45
N ASP A 685 -19.54 37.88 17.37
CA ASP A 685 -18.09 38.10 17.25
C ASP A 685 -17.55 37.22 16.11
N THR A 686 -17.61 37.75 14.88
CA THR A 686 -17.27 37.01 13.64
C THR A 686 -16.08 37.62 12.88
N GLN A 687 -15.52 38.73 13.38
CA GLN A 687 -14.49 39.51 12.69
C GLN A 687 -13.27 38.64 12.32
N ARG A 688 -12.81 37.79 13.25
CA ARG A 688 -11.67 36.91 13.01
C ARG A 688 -11.88 35.94 11.85
N ALA A 689 -13.09 35.40 11.68
CA ALA A 689 -13.41 34.49 10.58
C ALA A 689 -13.47 35.25 9.24
N GLU A 690 -14.00 36.48 9.25
CA GLU A 690 -14.03 37.36 8.09
C GLU A 690 -12.61 37.73 7.62
N GLU A 691 -11.73 38.13 8.55
CA GLU A 691 -10.32 38.43 8.28
C GLU A 691 -9.57 37.20 7.75
N GLU A 692 -9.81 36.02 8.31
CA GLU A 692 -9.21 34.77 7.85
C GLU A 692 -9.61 34.45 6.40
N ILE A 693 -10.89 34.53 6.05
CA ILE A 693 -11.36 34.29 4.68
C ILE A 693 -10.76 35.29 3.69
N LEU A 694 -10.72 36.58 4.06
CA LEU A 694 -10.13 37.62 3.22
C LEU A 694 -8.63 37.39 3.00
N CYS A 695 -7.91 36.98 4.04
CA CYS A 695 -6.48 36.64 3.95
C CYS A 695 -6.24 35.43 3.04
N LEU A 696 -7.05 34.38 3.15
CA LEU A 696 -6.99 33.21 2.25
C LEU A 696 -7.22 33.61 0.79
N LYS A 697 -8.17 34.52 0.53
CA LYS A 697 -8.46 35.04 -0.80
C LYS A 697 -7.30 35.86 -1.37
N GLU A 698 -6.65 36.67 -0.54
CA GLU A 698 -5.44 37.41 -0.90
C GLU A 698 -4.30 36.45 -1.27
N TRP A 699 -4.04 35.43 -0.46
CA TRP A 699 -3.03 34.42 -0.77
C TRP A 699 -3.34 33.64 -2.05
N ALA A 700 -4.62 33.33 -2.30
CA ALA A 700 -5.06 32.67 -3.54
C ALA A 700 -4.82 33.52 -4.79
N ALA A 701 -4.82 34.85 -4.68
CA ALA A 701 -4.52 35.74 -5.81
C ALA A 701 -3.09 35.52 -6.36
N GLY A 702 -2.13 35.16 -5.48
CA GLY A 702 -0.77 34.78 -5.89
C GLY A 702 -0.72 33.54 -6.81
N TYR A 703 -1.78 32.74 -6.83
CA TYR A 703 -1.95 31.56 -7.69
C TYR A 703 -2.94 31.77 -8.83
N GLY A 704 -3.57 32.96 -8.94
CA GLY A 704 -4.67 33.22 -9.87
C GLY A 704 -5.96 32.48 -9.50
N MET A 705 -6.15 32.19 -8.21
CA MET A 705 -7.24 31.38 -7.67
C MET A 705 -8.24 32.20 -6.85
N GLU A 706 -8.14 33.53 -6.83
CA GLU A 706 -8.97 34.41 -5.98
C GLU A 706 -10.47 34.31 -6.25
N LYS A 707 -10.86 33.86 -7.46
CA LYS A 707 -12.26 33.62 -7.86
C LYS A 707 -12.67 32.15 -7.75
N ASN A 708 -11.72 31.23 -7.60
CA ASN A 708 -11.92 29.78 -7.69
C ASN A 708 -11.57 29.03 -6.39
N LEU A 709 -11.02 29.72 -5.39
CA LEU A 709 -10.75 29.16 -4.06
C LEU A 709 -12.07 28.79 -3.40
N LYS A 710 -12.19 27.53 -2.99
CA LYS A 710 -13.34 27.05 -2.22
C LYS A 710 -13.05 27.18 -0.72
N ILE A 711 -14.03 27.66 0.02
CA ILE A 711 -14.04 27.75 1.48
C ILE A 711 -15.00 26.69 2.01
N GLY A 712 -14.46 25.72 2.72
CA GLY A 712 -15.24 24.73 3.44
C GLY A 712 -15.37 25.11 4.91
N VAL A 713 -16.59 25.34 5.39
CA VAL A 713 -16.87 25.47 6.83
C VAL A 713 -17.20 24.09 7.36
N ALA A 714 -16.28 23.46 8.10
CA ALA A 714 -16.40 22.06 8.53
C ALA A 714 -16.11 21.88 10.04
N TYR A 715 -16.30 20.64 10.52
CA TYR A 715 -16.45 20.22 11.91
C TYR A 715 -17.84 20.52 12.51
N GLY A 716 -18.89 20.37 11.69
CA GLY A 716 -20.30 20.43 12.10
C GLY A 716 -20.77 21.80 12.59
N ALA A 717 -21.31 22.62 11.69
CA ALA A 717 -21.85 23.94 12.02
C ALA A 717 -23.04 23.86 12.97
N TYR A 718 -23.93 22.87 12.80
CA TYR A 718 -25.08 22.69 13.69
C TYR A 718 -24.66 22.18 15.07
N THR A 719 -23.76 21.20 15.14
CA THR A 719 -23.26 20.69 16.42
C THR A 719 -22.51 21.78 17.18
N THR A 720 -21.71 22.60 16.50
CA THR A 720 -21.05 23.77 17.09
C THR A 720 -22.06 24.82 17.57
N PHE A 721 -23.09 25.12 16.78
CA PHE A 721 -24.20 25.98 17.20
C PHE A 721 -24.88 25.44 18.45
N ARG A 722 -25.29 24.17 18.44
CA ARG A 722 -26.01 23.52 19.54
C ARG A 722 -25.17 23.47 20.80
N ASP A 723 -23.91 23.05 20.69
CA ASP A 723 -23.11 22.69 21.86
C ASP A 723 -22.28 23.86 22.41
N VAL A 724 -21.82 24.75 21.53
CA VAL A 724 -20.89 25.83 21.90
C VAL A 724 -21.60 27.18 21.93
N HIS A 725 -22.21 27.59 20.83
CA HIS A 725 -22.75 28.95 20.68
C HIS A 725 -24.07 29.15 21.44
N SER A 726 -24.97 28.18 21.39
CA SER A 726 -26.24 28.19 22.12
C SER A 726 -26.17 27.46 23.47
N LYS A 727 -25.07 26.77 23.79
CA LYS A 727 -24.86 26.05 25.05
C LYS A 727 -26.00 25.08 25.40
N LYS A 728 -26.53 24.40 24.39
CA LYS A 728 -27.63 23.42 24.48
C LYS A 728 -28.91 23.99 25.11
N GLN A 729 -29.13 25.30 25.03
CA GLN A 729 -30.26 25.93 25.71
C GLN A 729 -31.61 25.71 25.02
N PHE A 730 -31.62 25.31 23.74
CA PHE A 730 -32.84 25.11 22.96
C PHE A 730 -33.09 23.63 22.68
N LYS A 731 -34.35 23.20 22.81
CA LYS A 731 -34.79 21.86 22.40
C LYS A 731 -35.11 21.86 20.91
N SER A 732 -34.53 20.92 20.16
CA SER A 732 -34.69 20.82 18.70
C SER A 732 -36.16 20.72 18.30
N GLY A 733 -36.55 21.47 17.26
CA GLY A 733 -37.93 21.57 16.77
C GLY A 733 -38.83 22.60 17.48
N THR A 734 -38.39 23.26 18.54
CA THR A 734 -39.14 24.36 19.18
C THR A 734 -39.05 25.67 18.39
N PRO A 735 -40.01 26.61 18.52
CA PRO A 735 -39.94 27.92 17.86
C PRO A 735 -38.66 28.70 18.17
N GLU A 736 -38.20 28.68 19.42
CA GLU A 736 -36.99 29.36 19.88
C GLU A 736 -35.74 28.72 19.26
N TRP A 737 -35.71 27.39 19.19
CA TRP A 737 -34.64 26.66 18.49
C TRP A 737 -34.58 27.00 17.00
N THR A 738 -35.73 26.98 16.32
CA THR A 738 -35.80 27.28 14.88
C THR A 738 -35.30 28.70 14.63
N ARG A 739 -35.74 29.67 15.44
CA ARG A 739 -35.28 31.06 15.34
C ARG A 739 -33.76 31.16 15.55
N ALA A 740 -33.24 30.57 16.62
CA ALA A 740 -31.81 30.62 16.94
C ALA A 740 -30.94 30.01 15.83
N TRP A 741 -31.32 28.84 15.32
CA TRP A 741 -30.60 28.18 14.25
C TRP A 741 -30.69 28.96 12.94
N SER A 742 -31.86 29.49 12.59
CA SER A 742 -32.03 30.37 11.42
C SER A 742 -31.15 31.62 11.51
N GLU A 743 -31.09 32.28 12.67
CA GLU A 743 -30.22 33.44 12.88
C GLU A 743 -28.74 33.08 12.71
N TYR A 744 -28.31 31.92 13.21
CA TYR A 744 -26.94 31.43 13.00
C TYR A 744 -26.63 31.17 11.51
N VAL A 745 -27.55 30.53 10.78
CA VAL A 745 -27.39 30.28 9.33
C VAL A 745 -27.32 31.59 8.54
N LYS A 746 -28.10 32.61 8.91
CA LYS A 746 -28.00 33.95 8.31
C LYS A 746 -26.64 34.60 8.56
N VAL A 747 -26.04 34.39 9.74
CA VAL A 747 -24.68 34.89 10.03
C VAL A 747 -23.63 34.26 9.11
N LEU A 748 -23.72 32.95 8.86
CA LEU A 748 -22.81 32.27 7.91
C LEU A 748 -22.93 32.87 6.49
N GLU A 749 -24.16 33.09 6.02
CA GLU A 749 -24.43 33.69 4.71
C GLU A 749 -23.96 35.16 4.64
N ASP A 750 -24.16 35.94 5.70
CA ASP A 750 -23.68 37.33 5.77
C ASP A 750 -22.15 37.40 5.66
N ILE A 751 -21.43 36.51 6.34
CA ILE A 751 -19.95 36.44 6.25
C ILE A 751 -19.50 36.08 4.84
N ARG A 752 -20.12 35.07 4.22
CA ARG A 752 -19.82 34.70 2.82
C ARG A 752 -19.98 35.90 1.89
N ARG A 753 -21.08 36.65 2.02
CA ARG A 753 -21.36 37.86 1.22
C ARG A 753 -20.34 38.96 1.48
N LYS A 754 -20.05 39.27 2.75
CA LYS A 754 -19.06 40.28 3.15
C LYS A 754 -17.67 39.99 2.61
N CYS A 755 -17.26 38.72 2.64
CA CYS A 755 -15.96 38.30 2.10
C CYS A 755 -15.94 38.19 0.56
N GLY A 756 -17.10 38.35 -0.09
CA GLY A 756 -17.24 38.26 -1.54
C GLY A 756 -16.83 36.89 -2.07
N ILE A 757 -17.22 35.80 -1.39
CA ILE A 757 -17.00 34.43 -1.85
C ILE A 757 -18.22 33.98 -2.65
N PRO A 758 -18.08 33.54 -3.93
CA PRO A 758 -19.18 33.00 -4.71
C PRO A 758 -19.86 31.83 -3.99
N ASN A 759 -21.16 31.67 -4.20
CA ASN A 759 -21.93 30.67 -3.46
C ASN A 759 -21.44 29.25 -3.74
N GLU A 760 -21.15 28.94 -5.01
CA GLU A 760 -20.56 27.68 -5.47
C GLU A 760 -19.20 27.34 -4.85
N ASN A 761 -18.52 28.32 -4.27
CA ASN A 761 -17.21 28.19 -3.64
C ASN A 761 -17.29 28.27 -2.11
N PHE A 762 -18.48 28.27 -1.52
CA PHE A 762 -18.64 28.29 -0.07
C PHE A 762 -19.63 27.21 0.35
N PHE A 763 -19.16 26.21 1.09
CA PHE A 763 -20.01 25.11 1.57
C PHE A 763 -19.89 24.95 3.08
N VAL A 764 -21.00 24.62 3.73
CA VAL A 764 -21.11 24.49 5.19
C VAL A 764 -21.51 23.07 5.55
N GLU A 765 -20.64 22.36 6.25
CA GLU A 765 -20.96 21.10 6.89
C GLU A 765 -21.97 21.33 8.01
N ILE A 766 -23.17 20.79 7.88
CA ILE A 766 -24.18 20.86 8.95
C ILE A 766 -23.75 19.97 10.10
N TRP A 767 -23.36 18.73 9.79
CA TRP A 767 -23.07 17.71 10.77
C TRP A 767 -21.92 16.82 10.30
N ASP A 768 -20.92 16.68 11.17
CA ASP A 768 -19.80 15.79 10.99
C ASP A 768 -20.13 14.42 11.59
N GLU A 769 -20.16 13.41 10.74
CA GLU A 769 -20.41 12.03 11.10
C GLU A 769 -21.62 11.84 12.07
N PRO A 770 -22.90 11.96 11.61
CA PRO A 770 -24.11 11.69 12.41
C PRO A 770 -24.48 10.19 12.53
N HIS A 771 -24.82 9.68 13.71
CA HIS A 771 -25.33 8.31 13.87
C HIS A 771 -26.83 8.19 13.51
N GLU A 772 -27.34 6.95 13.41
CA GLU A 772 -28.76 6.71 13.15
C GLU A 772 -29.69 7.45 14.13
N LYS A 773 -29.31 7.51 15.41
CA LYS A 773 -30.08 8.18 16.47
C LYS A 773 -30.18 9.70 16.28
N ASP A 774 -29.26 10.28 15.52
CA ASP A 774 -29.17 11.73 15.30
C ASP A 774 -29.97 12.17 14.07
N MET A 775 -30.48 11.23 13.27
CA MET A 775 -31.07 11.51 11.95
C MET A 775 -32.34 12.37 12.01
N GLU A 776 -33.14 12.26 13.07
CA GLU A 776 -34.33 13.11 13.25
C GLU A 776 -33.92 14.56 13.48
N GLU A 777 -32.97 14.79 14.39
CA GLU A 777 -32.44 16.13 14.68
C GLU A 777 -31.73 16.72 13.46
N LEU A 778 -30.90 15.92 12.79
CA LEU A 778 -30.23 16.31 11.55
C LEU A 778 -31.24 16.72 10.47
N THR A 779 -32.32 15.97 10.30
CA THR A 779 -33.35 16.29 9.30
C THR A 779 -34.03 17.62 9.62
N LEU A 780 -34.37 17.86 10.88
CA LEU A 780 -34.94 19.13 11.33
C LEU A 780 -33.97 20.29 11.10
N ALA A 781 -32.71 20.15 11.53
CA ALA A 781 -31.68 21.18 11.38
C ALA A 781 -31.42 21.50 9.90
N SER A 782 -31.33 20.48 9.05
CA SER A 782 -31.08 20.62 7.62
C SER A 782 -32.24 21.31 6.91
N ARG A 783 -33.48 20.94 7.25
CA ARG A 783 -34.69 21.58 6.73
C ARG A 783 -34.72 23.06 7.10
N ALA A 784 -34.57 23.38 8.39
CA ALA A 784 -34.60 24.74 8.88
C ALA A 784 -33.48 25.60 8.25
N ALA A 785 -32.27 25.05 8.09
CA ALA A 785 -31.17 25.74 7.42
C ALA A 785 -31.49 26.05 5.94
N HIS A 786 -31.99 25.03 5.23
CA HIS A 786 -32.36 25.16 3.82
C HIS A 786 -33.53 26.14 3.61
N GLU A 787 -34.55 26.12 4.45
CA GLU A 787 -35.67 27.07 4.39
C GLU A 787 -35.23 28.50 4.72
N THR A 788 -34.24 28.66 5.61
CA THR A 788 -33.72 29.98 5.98
C THR A 788 -32.87 30.62 4.87
N VAL A 789 -31.95 29.86 4.28
CA VAL A 789 -31.10 30.33 3.18
C VAL A 789 -31.03 29.25 2.08
N PRO A 790 -32.04 29.17 1.19
CA PRO A 790 -32.14 28.11 0.18
C PRO A 790 -30.96 28.04 -0.79
N GLY A 791 -30.28 29.18 -0.99
CA GLY A 791 -29.12 29.27 -1.87
C GLY A 791 -27.83 28.73 -1.26
N LEU A 792 -27.70 28.65 0.06
CA LEU A 792 -26.43 28.29 0.70
C LEU A 792 -26.11 26.80 0.48
N ASN A 793 -24.87 26.48 0.16
CA ASN A 793 -24.44 25.10 -0.07
C ASN A 793 -24.19 24.39 1.26
N PHE A 794 -24.97 23.36 1.55
CA PHE A 794 -24.79 22.52 2.73
C PHE A 794 -24.14 21.18 2.39
N MET A 795 -23.25 20.75 3.28
CA MET A 795 -22.55 19.47 3.25
C MET A 795 -22.97 18.58 4.42
N VAL A 796 -23.04 17.27 4.20
CA VAL A 796 -23.07 16.25 5.25
C VAL A 796 -21.87 15.32 5.08
N THR A 797 -21.20 14.99 6.18
CA THR A 797 -20.12 13.99 6.21
C THR A 797 -20.64 12.71 6.86
N LEU A 798 -20.61 11.60 6.12
CA LEU A 798 -21.07 10.30 6.58
C LEU A 798 -19.90 9.38 6.82
N ALA A 799 -19.84 8.76 8.00
CA ALA A 799 -18.81 7.80 8.37
C ALA A 799 -19.19 6.34 8.05
N ALA A 800 -18.47 5.41 8.67
CA ALA A 800 -18.54 3.98 8.37
C ALA A 800 -19.78 3.25 8.88
N TRP A 801 -20.54 3.81 9.83
CA TRP A 801 -21.71 3.12 10.40
C TRP A 801 -22.86 3.00 9.39
N ASP A 802 -23.77 2.08 9.68
CA ASP A 802 -24.96 1.87 8.86
C ASP A 802 -26.08 2.82 9.28
N ILE A 803 -26.54 3.64 8.34
CA ILE A 803 -27.75 4.45 8.45
C ILE A 803 -28.78 3.87 7.48
N PRO A 804 -30.04 3.64 7.91
CA PRO A 804 -31.09 3.17 7.01
C PRO A 804 -31.24 4.07 5.78
N LEU A 805 -31.28 3.44 4.60
CA LEU A 805 -31.37 4.13 3.32
C LEU A 805 -32.53 5.15 3.26
N PRO A 806 -33.76 4.86 3.74
CA PRO A 806 -34.84 5.85 3.73
C PRO A 806 -34.53 7.13 4.52
N LYS A 807 -33.77 7.03 5.62
CA LYS A 807 -33.36 8.20 6.42
C LYS A 807 -32.34 9.06 5.66
N LEU A 808 -31.41 8.43 4.92
CA LEU A 808 -30.47 9.14 4.07
C LEU A 808 -31.18 9.85 2.90
N GLU A 809 -32.12 9.16 2.26
CA GLU A 809 -32.84 9.73 1.12
C GLU A 809 -33.68 10.96 1.47
N GLN A 810 -34.19 11.05 2.71
CA GLN A 810 -34.91 12.22 3.22
C GLN A 810 -34.05 13.49 3.27
N LEU A 811 -32.72 13.36 3.33
CA LEU A 811 -31.80 14.49 3.42
C LEU A 811 -31.44 15.09 2.05
N ILE A 812 -31.69 14.37 0.96
CA ILE A 812 -31.30 14.77 -0.41
C ILE A 812 -31.75 16.19 -0.79
N PRO A 813 -32.96 16.66 -0.44
CA PRO A 813 -33.38 18.02 -0.77
C PRO A 813 -32.50 19.11 -0.13
N PHE A 814 -31.92 18.85 1.04
CA PHE A 814 -31.28 19.87 1.87
C PHE A 814 -29.77 20.02 1.65
N PHE A 815 -29.10 18.97 1.18
CA PHE A 815 -27.64 18.98 0.97
C PHE A 815 -27.28 19.15 -0.50
N SER A 816 -26.35 20.06 -0.79
CA SER A 816 -25.73 20.17 -2.11
C SER A 816 -24.50 19.28 -2.23
N HIS A 817 -23.84 18.96 -1.11
CA HIS A 817 -22.60 18.18 -1.05
C HIS A 817 -22.71 16.99 -0.10
N TRP A 818 -22.23 15.83 -0.55
CA TRP A 818 -22.17 14.59 0.23
C TRP A 818 -20.72 14.13 0.35
N CYS A 819 -20.18 14.13 1.57
CA CYS A 819 -18.85 13.63 1.88
C CYS A 819 -18.97 12.23 2.47
N LEU A 820 -18.63 11.22 1.68
CA LEU A 820 -18.90 9.81 2.01
C LEU A 820 -17.62 9.11 2.47
N TRP A 821 -17.71 8.36 3.54
CA TRP A 821 -16.54 7.63 4.03
C TRP A 821 -16.19 6.45 3.12
N SER A 822 -14.93 6.44 2.67
CA SER A 822 -14.29 5.37 1.92
C SER A 822 -15.10 4.91 0.70
N THR A 823 -14.82 3.71 0.18
CA THR A 823 -15.50 3.17 -1.02
C THR A 823 -16.83 2.48 -0.73
N LYS A 824 -17.19 2.33 0.56
CA LYS A 824 -18.39 1.59 1.03
C LYS A 824 -19.66 1.96 0.25
N PHE A 825 -19.92 3.26 0.14
CA PHE A 825 -21.13 3.81 -0.50
C PHE A 825 -21.18 3.61 -2.03
N PHE A 826 -20.04 3.27 -2.64
CA PHE A 826 -19.92 3.05 -4.09
C PHE A 826 -19.85 1.56 -4.45
N THR A 827 -19.51 0.70 -3.48
CA THR A 827 -19.31 -0.73 -3.72
C THR A 827 -20.44 -1.61 -3.21
N GLU A 828 -21.11 -1.22 -2.11
CA GLU A 828 -22.21 -2.02 -1.58
C GLU A 828 -23.51 -1.75 -2.34
N GLU A 829 -24.14 -2.82 -2.83
CA GLU A 829 -25.36 -2.76 -3.64
C GLU A 829 -26.50 -2.00 -2.95
N LYS A 830 -26.58 -2.08 -1.61
CA LYS A 830 -27.61 -1.41 -0.81
C LYS A 830 -27.61 0.13 -0.95
N TYR A 831 -26.47 0.75 -1.32
CA TYR A 831 -26.37 2.20 -1.52
C TYR A 831 -26.51 2.65 -2.98
N ALA A 832 -26.60 1.72 -3.93
CA ALA A 832 -26.78 2.06 -5.34
C ALA A 832 -28.01 2.97 -5.60
N PRO A 833 -29.17 2.80 -4.93
CA PRO A 833 -30.30 3.72 -5.08
C PRO A 833 -29.99 5.15 -4.63
N LEU A 834 -29.27 5.31 -3.50
CA LEU A 834 -28.84 6.62 -3.02
C LEU A 834 -27.93 7.28 -4.05
N MET A 835 -26.89 6.57 -4.52
CA MET A 835 -25.95 7.11 -5.51
C MET A 835 -26.64 7.55 -6.79
N LYS A 836 -27.61 6.75 -7.28
CA LYS A 836 -28.42 7.12 -8.44
C LYS A 836 -29.19 8.42 -8.21
N LYS A 837 -29.83 8.58 -7.04
CA LYS A 837 -30.57 9.80 -6.69
C LYS A 837 -29.65 11.01 -6.58
N LEU A 838 -28.50 10.89 -5.89
CA LEU A 838 -27.52 11.97 -5.76
C LEU A 838 -27.03 12.46 -7.13
N ARG A 839 -26.65 11.54 -8.03
CA ARG A 839 -26.22 11.89 -9.40
C ARG A 839 -27.33 12.53 -10.22
N THR A 840 -28.55 11.96 -10.17
CA THR A 840 -29.70 12.50 -10.91
C THR A 840 -30.08 13.90 -10.43
N SER A 841 -29.96 14.16 -9.13
CA SER A 841 -30.16 15.47 -8.51
C SER A 841 -28.94 16.40 -8.61
N ARG A 842 -27.90 16.01 -9.37
CA ARG A 842 -26.66 16.77 -9.60
C ARG A 842 -26.01 17.26 -8.30
N LYS A 843 -26.02 16.41 -7.27
CA LYS A 843 -25.33 16.68 -6.00
C LYS A 843 -23.84 16.53 -6.20
N ASN A 844 -23.06 17.34 -5.48
CA ASN A 844 -21.61 17.14 -5.36
C ASN A 844 -21.38 15.92 -4.47
N ILE A 845 -20.62 14.95 -4.97
CA ILE A 845 -20.28 13.71 -4.27
C ILE A 845 -18.77 13.65 -4.11
N SER A 846 -18.34 13.55 -2.87
CA SER A 846 -16.93 13.38 -2.51
C SER A 846 -16.76 12.17 -1.61
N PHE A 847 -15.52 11.71 -1.49
CA PHE A 847 -15.18 10.72 -0.48
C PHE A 847 -13.95 11.14 0.30
N TYR A 848 -13.87 10.66 1.54
CA TYR A 848 -12.72 10.82 2.41
C TYR A 848 -12.32 9.49 3.03
N THR A 849 -11.08 9.44 3.51
CA THR A 849 -10.60 8.36 4.37
C THR A 849 -9.94 8.97 5.60
N CYS A 850 -10.07 8.30 6.74
CA CYS A 850 -9.70 8.82 8.07
C CYS A 850 -8.85 7.84 8.89
N GLU A 851 -8.00 7.06 8.22
CA GLU A 851 -7.13 6.12 8.94
C GLU A 851 -6.15 6.91 9.80
N THR A 852 -6.19 6.65 11.11
CA THR A 852 -5.49 7.48 12.10
C THR A 852 -4.06 6.99 12.39
N ILE A 853 -3.43 6.37 11.40
CA ILE A 853 -2.10 5.77 11.53
C ILE A 853 -1.26 6.02 10.28
N MET A 854 0.04 6.23 10.49
CA MET A 854 0.98 6.51 9.38
C MET A 854 1.44 5.26 8.61
N ARG A 855 0.94 4.07 8.98
CA ARG A 855 1.41 2.77 8.44
C ARG A 855 0.66 2.27 7.21
N GLN A 856 -0.28 3.05 6.70
CA GLN A 856 -1.04 2.72 5.50
C GLN A 856 -0.15 2.52 4.26
N ASP A 857 -0.56 1.60 3.37
CA ASP A 857 0.13 1.30 2.12
C ASP A 857 0.22 2.55 1.22
N LEU A 858 1.44 2.95 0.89
CA LEU A 858 1.71 4.21 0.17
C LEU A 858 1.03 4.28 -1.20
N TYR A 859 0.87 3.14 -1.88
CA TYR A 859 0.22 3.10 -3.18
C TYR A 859 -1.31 2.99 -3.05
N LYS A 860 -1.78 1.99 -2.29
CA LYS A 860 -3.22 1.68 -2.18
C LYS A 860 -3.98 2.76 -1.44
N TYR A 861 -3.37 3.40 -0.44
CA TYR A 861 -4.05 4.38 0.38
C TYR A 861 -3.86 5.81 -0.15
N TYR A 862 -2.63 6.19 -0.54
CA TYR A 862 -2.33 7.58 -0.90
C TYR A 862 -2.28 7.80 -2.42
N ARG A 863 -1.37 7.14 -3.16
CA ARG A 863 -1.20 7.40 -4.61
C ARG A 863 -2.46 7.09 -5.42
N SER A 864 -3.16 6.01 -5.10
CA SER A 864 -4.39 5.62 -5.82
C SER A 864 -5.65 6.35 -5.33
N HIS A 865 -5.58 7.16 -4.27
CA HIS A 865 -6.75 7.88 -3.74
C HIS A 865 -7.43 8.78 -4.77
N PRO A 866 -6.70 9.63 -5.53
CA PRO A 866 -7.31 10.46 -6.57
C PRO A 866 -7.83 9.61 -7.73
N TRP A 867 -7.14 8.52 -8.07
CA TRP A 867 -7.56 7.57 -9.09
C TRP A 867 -8.88 6.89 -8.74
N THR A 868 -9.08 6.51 -7.47
CA THR A 868 -10.35 5.97 -6.97
C THR A 868 -11.47 7.00 -7.13
N ALA A 869 -11.25 8.27 -6.79
CA ALA A 869 -12.26 9.30 -7.03
C ALA A 869 -12.60 9.47 -8.51
N ALA A 870 -11.58 9.51 -9.38
CA ALA A 870 -11.80 9.60 -10.83
C ALA A 870 -12.56 8.38 -11.38
N ALA A 871 -12.27 7.18 -10.89
CA ALA A 871 -12.93 5.94 -11.30
C ALA A 871 -14.42 5.90 -10.96
N TYR A 872 -14.81 6.50 -9.85
CA TYR A 872 -16.19 6.63 -9.43
C TYR A 872 -16.82 7.96 -9.87
N GLU A 873 -16.16 8.75 -10.73
CA GLU A 873 -16.65 10.05 -11.20
C GLU A 873 -17.10 10.95 -10.03
N LEU A 874 -16.25 11.04 -8.99
CA LEU A 874 -16.49 11.90 -7.83
C LEU A 874 -15.98 13.31 -8.09
N ASP A 875 -16.62 14.29 -7.46
CA ASP A 875 -16.28 15.70 -7.59
C ASP A 875 -15.04 16.07 -6.75
N MET A 876 -14.87 15.42 -5.59
CA MET A 876 -13.74 15.67 -4.70
C MET A 876 -13.15 14.41 -4.06
N SER A 877 -11.83 14.46 -3.80
CA SER A 877 -11.02 13.42 -3.17
C SER A 877 -10.39 13.99 -1.90
N ASN A 878 -10.96 13.63 -0.76
CA ASN A 878 -10.68 14.30 0.51
C ASN A 878 -9.81 13.44 1.42
N MET A 879 -9.07 14.07 2.33
CA MET A 879 -8.40 13.40 3.46
C MET A 879 -8.81 14.09 4.75
N TYR A 880 -9.00 13.32 5.81
CA TYR A 880 -9.57 13.82 7.06
C TYR A 880 -8.69 14.85 7.79
N GLN A 881 -7.39 14.93 7.50
CA GLN A 881 -6.53 15.91 8.13
C GLN A 881 -5.24 16.20 7.34
N PHE A 882 -4.88 17.48 7.24
CA PHE A 882 -3.58 17.91 6.70
C PHE A 882 -2.47 17.86 7.77
N VAL A 883 -2.67 18.51 8.92
CA VAL A 883 -1.72 18.60 10.05
C VAL A 883 -2.53 18.43 11.34
N THR A 884 -2.07 17.65 12.33
CA THR A 884 -2.81 17.44 13.60
C THR A 884 -2.34 18.35 14.74
N TYR A 885 -1.03 18.48 14.94
CA TYR A 885 -0.49 19.16 16.11
C TYR A 885 0.04 20.55 15.75
N LEU A 886 -0.42 21.56 16.49
CA LEU A 886 0.09 22.94 16.45
C LEU A 886 0.82 23.33 17.74
N SER A 887 0.86 22.43 18.71
CA SER A 887 1.60 22.66 19.95
C SER A 887 3.07 22.36 19.71
N GLU A 888 3.91 23.39 19.83
CA GLU A 888 5.38 23.30 19.75
C GLU A 888 5.98 22.22 20.67
N ARG A 889 5.26 21.84 21.74
CA ARG A 889 5.71 20.84 22.73
C ARG A 889 5.43 19.39 22.32
N ARG A 890 4.51 19.15 21.38
CA ARG A 890 4.08 17.79 20.96
C ARG A 890 4.51 17.43 19.55
N ASP A 891 4.77 18.44 18.72
CA ASP A 891 5.23 18.29 17.35
C ASP A 891 6.54 17.47 17.28
N TRP A 892 6.63 16.55 16.32
CA TRP A 892 7.72 15.55 16.14
C TRP A 892 7.95 14.51 17.22
N LYS A 893 7.59 14.78 18.48
CA LYS A 893 7.75 13.81 19.56
C LYS A 893 6.63 12.78 19.56
N MET A 894 5.43 13.18 19.13
CA MET A 894 4.29 12.28 18.94
C MET A 894 4.26 11.65 17.55
N THR A 895 3.74 10.43 17.47
CA THR A 895 3.48 9.76 16.20
C THR A 895 2.41 10.50 15.40
N ALA A 896 2.51 10.42 14.08
CA ALA A 896 1.48 10.97 13.21
C ALA A 896 0.25 10.08 13.29
N ALA A 897 -0.88 10.66 13.62
CA ALA A 897 -2.18 10.03 13.54
C ALA A 897 -2.65 9.91 12.07
N GLY A 898 -1.77 9.78 11.08
CA GLY A 898 -2.15 9.68 9.66
C GLY A 898 -2.33 11.01 8.95
N GLU A 899 -2.11 12.16 9.59
CA GLU A 899 -2.13 13.48 8.98
C GLU A 899 -1.05 13.63 7.90
N MET A 900 -1.36 14.35 6.82
CA MET A 900 -0.52 14.36 5.62
C MET A 900 0.84 15.08 5.80
N ALA A 901 0.93 16.09 6.66
CA ALA A 901 2.14 16.88 6.88
C ALA A 901 2.38 17.11 8.38
N ARG A 902 3.60 17.54 8.73
CA ARG A 902 3.96 18.00 10.08
C ARG A 902 4.28 19.48 10.08
N MET A 903 4.41 20.07 11.26
CA MET A 903 4.93 21.43 11.42
C MET A 903 6.36 21.34 11.98
N ALA A 904 7.19 22.35 11.81
CA ALA A 904 8.50 22.45 12.43
C ALA A 904 8.79 23.92 12.67
N SER A 905 8.72 24.37 13.92
CA SER A 905 8.87 25.79 14.29
C SER A 905 7.97 26.73 13.46
N GLY A 906 6.71 26.32 13.24
CA GLY A 906 5.76 27.09 12.44
C GLY A 906 5.83 26.87 10.92
N HIS A 907 6.76 26.05 10.41
CA HIS A 907 6.86 25.75 8.98
C HIS A 907 6.33 24.35 8.65
N PRO A 908 5.50 24.17 7.61
CA PRO A 908 5.03 22.85 7.23
C PRO A 908 6.16 22.00 6.63
N VAL A 909 6.22 20.73 7.03
CA VAL A 909 7.15 19.71 6.54
C VAL A 909 6.32 18.59 5.92
N SER A 910 6.59 18.29 4.65
CA SER A 910 5.87 17.25 3.93
C SER A 910 6.21 15.84 4.43
N SER A 911 5.48 14.84 3.94
CA SER A 911 5.74 13.43 4.19
C SER A 911 5.76 12.63 2.89
N ILE A 912 6.33 11.43 2.95
CA ILE A 912 6.25 10.45 1.85
C ILE A 912 4.78 10.19 1.47
N ARG A 913 3.86 10.14 2.45
CA ARG A 913 2.42 9.94 2.23
C ARG A 913 1.81 11.07 1.42
N GLN A 914 2.13 12.32 1.74
CA GLN A 914 1.66 13.50 1.02
C GLN A 914 2.20 13.55 -0.41
N GLU A 915 3.47 13.21 -0.58
CA GLU A 915 4.09 13.10 -1.90
C GLU A 915 3.43 12.03 -2.76
N CYS A 916 3.12 10.85 -2.20
CA CYS A 916 2.38 9.81 -2.90
C CYS A 916 1.00 10.31 -3.36
N LEU A 917 0.26 11.00 -2.49
CA LEU A 917 -1.04 11.60 -2.82
C LEU A 917 -0.92 12.63 -3.96
N ARG A 918 0.08 13.51 -3.90
CA ARG A 918 0.37 14.52 -4.93
C ARG A 918 0.73 13.88 -6.27
N ILE A 919 1.54 12.82 -6.26
CA ILE A 919 1.88 12.08 -7.48
C ILE A 919 0.61 11.51 -8.12
N GLY A 920 -0.31 10.92 -7.33
CA GLY A 920 -1.60 10.45 -7.83
C GLY A 920 -2.44 11.56 -8.48
N GLY A 921 -2.48 12.75 -7.88
CA GLY A 921 -3.17 13.91 -8.44
C GLY A 921 -2.51 14.41 -9.74
N ASN A 922 -1.18 14.41 -9.80
CA ASN A 922 -0.41 14.76 -11.00
C ASN A 922 -0.60 13.74 -12.13
N ASP A 923 -0.69 12.44 -11.81
CA ASP A 923 -0.96 11.40 -12.80
C ASP A 923 -2.29 11.69 -13.55
N LEU A 924 -3.33 12.12 -12.82
CA LEU A 924 -4.61 12.49 -13.42
C LEU A 924 -4.52 13.75 -14.28
N LYS A 925 -3.68 14.74 -13.93
CA LYS A 925 -3.50 15.95 -14.76
C LYS A 925 -3.08 15.60 -16.19
N TYR A 926 -2.28 14.56 -16.38
CA TYR A 926 -1.96 14.04 -17.71
C TYR A 926 -3.19 13.50 -18.45
N MET A 927 -4.12 12.83 -17.76
CA MET A 927 -5.37 12.36 -18.37
C MET A 927 -6.24 13.53 -18.83
N ARG A 928 -6.34 14.59 -18.02
CA ARG A 928 -7.06 15.80 -18.43
C ARG A 928 -6.37 16.48 -19.60
N LYS A 929 -5.04 16.57 -19.61
CA LYS A 929 -4.30 17.14 -20.74
C LYS A 929 -4.53 16.34 -22.02
N LEU A 930 -4.56 15.01 -21.93
CA LEU A 930 -4.90 14.15 -23.07
C LEU A 930 -6.34 14.40 -23.56
N ALA A 931 -7.32 14.57 -22.66
CA ALA A 931 -8.69 14.89 -23.02
C ALA A 931 -8.80 16.27 -23.73
N GLU A 932 -8.08 17.28 -23.24
CA GLU A 932 -7.99 18.60 -23.86
C GLU A 932 -7.39 18.51 -25.27
N VAL A 933 -6.27 17.81 -25.41
CA VAL A 933 -5.61 17.60 -26.71
C VAL A 933 -6.54 16.86 -27.66
N LEU A 934 -7.25 15.82 -27.23
CA LEU A 934 -8.24 15.12 -28.07
C LEU A 934 -9.38 16.03 -28.51
N LYS A 935 -9.82 16.98 -27.68
CA LYS A 935 -10.86 17.95 -28.08
C LYS A 935 -10.35 18.91 -29.17
N ASN A 936 -9.07 19.26 -29.14
CA ASN A 936 -8.48 20.29 -29.99
C ASN A 936 -7.63 19.74 -31.15
N ALA A 937 -7.32 18.45 -31.16
CA ALA A 937 -6.42 17.85 -32.14
C ALA A 937 -7.06 17.84 -33.54
N GLY A 938 -6.39 18.49 -34.49
CA GLY A 938 -6.67 18.40 -35.92
C GLY A 938 -6.11 17.15 -36.59
N THR A 939 -5.61 16.17 -35.82
CA THR A 939 -5.05 14.94 -36.37
C THR A 939 -6.07 14.18 -37.21
N LYS A 940 -5.66 13.71 -38.39
CA LYS A 940 -6.47 12.86 -39.28
C LYS A 940 -6.35 11.38 -38.93
N ASP A 941 -5.53 11.01 -37.93
CA ASP A 941 -5.38 9.62 -37.48
C ASP A 941 -6.55 9.21 -36.58
N ALA A 942 -7.63 8.78 -37.21
CA ALA A 942 -8.84 8.31 -36.53
C ALA A 942 -8.58 7.11 -35.61
N LYS A 943 -7.58 6.28 -35.92
CA LYS A 943 -7.24 5.10 -35.11
C LYS A 943 -6.56 5.52 -33.81
N LEU A 944 -5.53 6.37 -33.89
CA LEU A 944 -4.85 6.91 -32.71
C LEU A 944 -5.82 7.63 -31.79
N ARG A 945 -6.74 8.41 -32.37
CA ARG A 945 -7.79 9.11 -31.62
C ARG A 945 -8.68 8.12 -30.86
N ALA A 946 -9.20 7.10 -31.54
CA ALA A 946 -10.06 6.09 -30.93
C ALA A 946 -9.34 5.30 -29.82
N GLU A 947 -8.05 4.96 -30.01
CA GLU A 947 -7.23 4.29 -29.00
C GLU A 947 -7.04 5.16 -27.74
N ALA A 948 -6.76 6.46 -27.92
CA ALA A 948 -6.60 7.40 -26.83
C ALA A 948 -7.92 7.68 -26.08
N GLU A 949 -9.04 7.80 -26.79
CA GLU A 949 -10.38 7.94 -26.21
C GLU A 949 -10.77 6.70 -25.39
N ALA A 950 -10.52 5.50 -25.93
CA ALA A 950 -10.76 4.24 -25.22
C ALA A 950 -9.88 4.12 -23.97
N PHE A 951 -8.61 4.51 -24.07
CA PHE A 951 -7.68 4.55 -22.94
C PHE A 951 -8.18 5.49 -21.83
N LEU A 952 -8.55 6.73 -22.16
CA LEU A 952 -9.05 7.70 -21.18
C LEU A 952 -10.29 7.22 -20.45
N LYS A 953 -11.19 6.53 -21.15
CA LYS A 953 -12.43 6.01 -20.56
C LYS A 953 -12.16 4.88 -19.56
N ASP A 954 -11.19 4.01 -19.83
CA ASP A 954 -10.95 2.81 -19.01
C ASP A 954 -9.95 3.04 -17.86
N ILE A 955 -8.96 3.91 -18.08
CA ILE A 955 -7.77 3.97 -17.23
C ILE A 955 -8.05 4.34 -15.76
N PRO A 956 -9.01 5.23 -15.40
CA PRO A 956 -9.30 5.51 -14.00
C PRO A 956 -9.77 4.27 -13.24
N ALA A 957 -10.71 3.51 -13.81
CA ALA A 957 -11.21 2.28 -13.21
C ALA A 957 -10.15 1.17 -13.19
N LYS A 958 -9.26 1.13 -14.20
CA LYS A 958 -8.12 0.22 -14.20
C LYS A 958 -7.21 0.48 -13.00
N VAL A 959 -6.72 1.71 -12.82
CA VAL A 959 -5.74 2.05 -11.78
C VAL A 959 -6.39 2.13 -10.40
N GLY A 960 -7.50 2.86 -10.27
CA GLY A 960 -8.13 3.20 -9.00
C GLY A 960 -9.00 2.09 -8.39
N ILE A 961 -9.33 1.04 -9.14
CA ILE A 961 -10.20 -0.06 -8.69
C ILE A 961 -9.61 -1.43 -9.04
N ARG A 962 -9.52 -1.79 -10.32
CA ARG A 962 -9.20 -3.17 -10.74
C ARG A 962 -7.77 -3.59 -10.43
N MET A 963 -6.84 -2.64 -10.54
CA MET A 963 -5.40 -2.84 -10.39
C MET A 963 -4.80 -2.03 -9.22
N LYS A 964 -5.64 -1.65 -8.25
CA LYS A 964 -5.25 -0.84 -7.09
C LYS A 964 -4.14 -1.48 -6.24
N HIS A 965 -3.90 -2.78 -6.38
CA HIS A 965 -2.86 -3.53 -5.69
C HIS A 965 -1.49 -3.50 -6.40
N ASP A 966 -1.44 -3.12 -7.68
CA ASP A 966 -0.21 -3.12 -8.48
C ASP A 966 0.39 -1.69 -8.55
N PRO A 967 1.49 -1.42 -7.84
CA PRO A 967 2.08 -0.09 -7.71
C PRO A 967 2.64 0.50 -9.02
N ASP A 968 2.85 -0.33 -10.05
CA ASP A 968 3.39 0.13 -11.34
C ASP A 968 2.30 0.77 -12.23
N GLN A 969 1.02 0.49 -11.99
CA GLN A 969 -0.04 0.79 -12.96
C GLN A 969 -0.28 2.28 -13.15
N ALA A 970 -0.20 3.08 -12.07
CA ALA A 970 -0.31 4.53 -12.17
C ALA A 970 0.84 5.13 -13.00
N GLU A 971 2.05 4.57 -12.89
CA GLU A 971 3.19 4.99 -13.71
C GLU A 971 2.97 4.69 -15.19
N ILE A 972 2.61 3.43 -15.49
CA ILE A 972 2.32 2.98 -16.86
C ILE A 972 1.23 3.83 -17.49
N ALA A 973 0.17 4.14 -16.72
CA ALA A 973 -0.92 5.01 -17.17
C ALA A 973 -0.41 6.41 -17.53
N ARG A 974 0.37 7.05 -16.66
CA ARG A 974 0.96 8.37 -16.91
C ARG A 974 1.83 8.37 -18.18
N GLU A 975 2.75 7.42 -18.29
CA GLU A 975 3.67 7.34 -19.42
C GLU A 975 2.92 7.08 -20.74
N GLN A 976 1.88 6.25 -20.73
CA GLN A 976 1.02 6.02 -21.88
C GLN A 976 0.23 7.27 -22.28
N ALA A 977 -0.26 8.06 -21.30
CA ALA A 977 -0.93 9.32 -21.60
C ALA A 977 0.04 10.35 -22.22
N ILE A 978 1.27 10.45 -21.70
CA ILE A 978 2.32 11.29 -22.28
C ILE A 978 2.54 10.90 -23.75
N ASP A 979 2.68 9.62 -24.04
CA ASP A 979 2.93 9.14 -25.39
C ASP A 979 1.77 9.45 -26.35
N TYR A 980 0.52 9.35 -25.90
CA TYR A 980 -0.63 9.79 -26.69
C TYR A 980 -0.62 11.30 -26.93
N ILE A 981 -0.39 12.12 -25.89
CA ILE A 981 -0.31 13.58 -26.01
C ILE A 981 0.75 13.97 -27.04
N LEU A 982 1.95 13.41 -26.95
CA LEU A 982 3.05 13.70 -27.86
C LEU A 982 2.76 13.29 -29.30
N LYS A 983 2.03 12.19 -29.52
CA LYS A 983 1.63 11.77 -30.88
C LYS A 983 0.50 12.62 -31.46
N LEU A 984 -0.38 13.16 -30.62
CA LEU A 984 -1.55 13.95 -31.05
C LEU A 984 -1.23 15.44 -31.29
N ILE A 985 -0.17 15.97 -30.65
CA ILE A 985 0.28 17.36 -30.85
C ILE A 985 1.23 17.49 -32.07
N ARG A 986 1.86 16.39 -32.51
CA ARG A 986 2.61 16.33 -33.76
C ARG A 986 1.68 16.36 -34.96
#